data_AF-A0A844TH87-F1
#
_entry.id   AF-A0A844TH87-F1
#
_cell.length_a   1.000
_cell.length_b   1.000
_cell.length_c   1.000
_cell.angle_alpha   90.00
_cell.angle_beta   90.00
_cell.angle_gamma   90.00
#
_symmetry.space_group_name_H-M   'P 1'
#
loop_
_entity.id
_entity.type
_entity.pdbx_description
1 polymer ?
#
loop_
_entity_poly.entity_id
_entity_poly.type
_entity_poly.pdbx_seq_one_letter_code
_entity_poly.pdbx_strand_id
1 'polypeptide(L)'
;MTNSAPVFTAGGGSDGSVTRVSTSATGAQANGASFAPVFSPDGTRVAFYSGADNLVPGDTNQTYDIFVKDLTSGAITRVSTSAGGVQGDSFSYQPVFSPDGTKVAFASASDNLVPGDTNQTYDIFVKDLTTGAITRVSTSASGAQADGFQTTNPVFSPDGTKIAFYSDADKLVPGDTDNMRDVFVKDLTTGAITLVAASPYNGGAGTGGDQNGSTYAPSFSPDGTKVVFGSTTGGGAGSDIYIKDLATGATTLVSGSASGVHGNGGSYDPVFSPDGTKVAFYTFADNLVPGSSNIGIGNIAIKDLTTGVVTLVSANADGAPQNNGEAQKPVFSPDGTKVAFYSFADNLVPGVNGFEVYVKDLTTGAVTVVSTNASGTRAGGYSEAPVFSPDGTKLVFVSSGSNLVPGDTNGYEDIFVKDIGLPSVTKANLTDNGSAKVSTSGAVFFTDADTADTHTVSVTSQSGDLGTLTATIDDGKVTWSYDVSHANIAPLAAGQTHTDTFTLTLNDGHGGTATQTITVTLTGIDDAPVIGSGTTASFAENGTGVAYHIAASDVDSPTLTYSLSGADAALFNVSVTGDVTFKSAPDFEAPKDANRDNVYDVTVAVNDGTKITTKNVAITVTDVNDTAGGGVLTVTGSTGFTSIDRATINIGVTGNLHEIDRAGVISNSTINDLGSLNETQAMLVLANDIITGGSLGAIVANGGSITFDHVHLDGMSLCATSGGLIESVAGSTNTFNDVTLKAGAVFNDSAGSVLDISGTLNNDGKIEFFNAAKAVLIGDTTVIGNGEIKLDPGASILNSGAHHTLDLEGGTIDGAGKIGNGDHSLTLHIGFSGALDAIGSQLLEVNTGNAVTSNGLIEALQASLNFDDAVFNALGKIIADQGGTIDFKNGLTNGGFVNVHAGSEVDVLGNLVNNGTVLDSGVLKVDNLSGTGTVSVNNGTLAVTGNLGSNVVLTGTNSFVFGPDAKQTSGVISNYTPGTTLVLDGFDTKVDEAFNYQTNILTLTDADHHVMTLQLAPGSLIPQAHGAASDFFI
;
A
#
# COMPACT_ATOMS: atom_id res chain seq x y z
N MET A 1 -57.54 -20.91 43.29
CA MET A 1 -57.38 -19.88 42.24
C MET A 1 -56.67 -20.58 41.11
N THR A 2 -57.18 -20.45 39.89
CA THR A 2 -56.58 -21.06 38.69
C THR A 2 -55.53 -20.09 38.17
N ASN A 3 -54.31 -20.58 37.93
CA ASN A 3 -53.26 -19.82 37.26
C ASN A 3 -53.77 -19.30 35.90
N SER A 4 -53.57 -18.02 35.62
CA SER A 4 -53.93 -17.39 34.35
C SER A 4 -52.68 -17.26 33.50
N ALA A 5 -52.74 -17.66 32.23
CA ALA A 5 -51.61 -17.43 31.35
C ALA A 5 -51.41 -15.92 31.09
N PRO A 6 -50.17 -15.46 30.87
CA PRO A 6 -49.91 -14.08 30.50
C PRO A 6 -50.51 -13.80 29.12
N VAL A 7 -50.75 -12.53 28.81
CA VAL A 7 -51.39 -12.11 27.54
C VAL A 7 -50.57 -10.98 26.93
N PHE A 8 -50.09 -11.17 25.69
CA PHE A 8 -49.49 -10.08 24.93
C PHE A 8 -50.54 -9.00 24.63
N THR A 9 -50.16 -7.75 24.79
CA THR A 9 -51.01 -6.59 24.58
C THR A 9 -50.61 -5.85 23.31
N ALA A 10 -51.52 -5.07 22.73
CA ALA A 10 -51.23 -4.24 21.55
C ALA A 10 -50.20 -3.13 21.84
N GLY A 11 -49.90 -2.89 23.12
CA GLY A 11 -48.89 -1.95 23.57
C GLY A 11 -48.76 -1.91 25.10
N GLY A 12 -47.70 -1.26 25.59
CA GLY A 12 -47.54 -0.91 26.99
C GLY A 12 -48.57 0.15 27.35
N GLY A 13 -49.29 -0.02 28.46
CA GLY A 13 -50.29 0.94 28.89
C GLY A 13 -49.66 2.33 29.05
N SER A 14 -50.19 3.34 28.35
CA SER A 14 -49.83 4.72 28.59
C SER A 14 -50.33 5.11 29.99
N ASP A 15 -49.46 5.61 30.86
CA ASP A 15 -49.91 6.24 32.11
C ASP A 15 -50.55 7.63 31.85
N GLY A 16 -50.46 8.10 30.60
CA GLY A 16 -50.98 9.37 30.14
C GLY A 16 -50.21 10.56 30.71
N SER A 17 -49.03 10.34 31.30
CA SER A 17 -48.22 11.39 31.89
C SER A 17 -47.83 12.42 30.84
N VAL A 18 -47.87 13.69 31.24
CA VAL A 18 -47.42 14.81 30.41
C VAL A 18 -46.47 15.66 31.25
N THR A 19 -45.33 16.00 30.67
CA THR A 19 -44.26 16.75 31.35
C THR A 19 -43.84 17.93 30.50
N ARG A 20 -43.63 19.10 31.12
CA ARG A 20 -43.05 20.27 30.44
C ARG A 20 -41.54 20.11 30.32
N VAL A 21 -41.01 20.23 29.10
CA VAL A 21 -39.59 20.14 28.77
C VAL A 21 -38.89 21.49 28.83
N SER A 22 -39.56 22.57 28.41
CA SER A 22 -39.07 23.96 28.41
C SER A 22 -38.93 24.50 29.84
N THR A 23 -37.97 23.94 30.59
CA THR A 23 -37.67 24.28 31.98
C THR A 23 -36.16 24.38 32.20
N SER A 24 -35.76 25.27 33.10
CA SER A 24 -34.37 25.33 33.58
C SER A 24 -33.96 24.02 34.27
N ALA A 25 -32.67 23.88 34.60
CA ALA A 25 -32.16 22.71 35.34
C ALA A 25 -32.83 22.52 36.73
N THR A 26 -33.43 23.57 37.29
CA THR A 26 -34.14 23.52 38.57
C THR A 26 -35.65 23.24 38.43
N GLY A 27 -36.14 23.08 37.19
CA GLY A 27 -37.56 22.87 36.90
C GLY A 27 -38.37 24.16 36.73
N ALA A 28 -37.76 25.35 36.83
CA ALA A 28 -38.46 26.61 36.56
C ALA A 28 -38.89 26.72 35.09
N GLN A 29 -40.15 27.08 34.84
CA GLN A 29 -40.73 27.27 33.50
C GLN A 29 -39.97 28.34 32.70
N ALA A 30 -39.82 28.12 31.39
CA ALA A 30 -39.36 29.14 30.45
C ALA A 30 -40.19 30.42 30.57
N ASN A 31 -39.56 31.59 30.60
CA ASN A 31 -40.26 32.88 30.63
C ASN A 31 -40.49 33.50 29.24
N GLY A 32 -40.25 32.74 28.18
CA GLY A 32 -40.48 33.10 26.79
C GLY A 32 -40.89 31.87 25.96
N ALA A 33 -41.35 32.11 24.74
CA ALA A 33 -41.87 31.07 23.87
C ALA A 33 -40.78 30.08 23.41
N SER A 34 -41.16 28.80 23.30
CA SER A 34 -40.30 27.68 22.93
C SER A 34 -40.93 26.84 21.83
N PHE A 35 -40.15 26.46 20.81
CA PHE A 35 -40.68 25.88 19.58
C PHE A 35 -39.76 24.80 18.98
N ALA A 36 -40.31 24.09 17.97
CA ALA A 36 -39.67 23.05 17.17
C ALA A 36 -38.86 22.01 17.98
N PRO A 37 -39.54 21.25 18.85
CA PRO A 37 -38.88 20.22 19.60
C PRO A 37 -38.53 19.01 18.71
N VAL A 38 -37.37 18.41 18.95
CA VAL A 38 -36.95 17.15 18.35
C VAL A 38 -36.31 16.25 19.39
N PHE A 39 -36.56 14.95 19.33
CA PHE A 39 -35.89 13.98 20.19
C PHE A 39 -34.48 13.66 19.68
N SER A 40 -33.58 13.34 20.61
CA SER A 40 -32.35 12.63 20.27
C SER A 40 -32.66 11.20 19.82
N PRO A 41 -31.78 10.55 19.03
CA PRO A 41 -32.00 9.19 18.51
C PRO A 41 -32.18 8.10 19.57
N ASP A 42 -31.68 8.31 20.78
CA ASP A 42 -31.86 7.45 21.95
C ASP A 42 -33.09 7.82 22.81
N GLY A 43 -33.81 8.89 22.47
CA GLY A 43 -34.99 9.37 23.18
C GLY A 43 -34.73 10.02 24.55
N THR A 44 -33.46 10.20 24.93
CA THR A 44 -33.09 10.70 26.27
C THR A 44 -33.03 12.23 26.36
N ARG A 45 -32.93 12.91 25.22
CA ARG A 45 -32.81 14.38 25.14
C ARG A 45 -33.82 14.97 24.15
N VAL A 46 -34.15 16.24 24.36
CA VAL A 46 -34.95 17.04 23.43
C VAL A 46 -34.18 18.32 23.09
N ALA A 47 -33.99 18.58 21.80
CA ALA A 47 -33.51 19.88 21.32
C ALA A 47 -34.71 20.74 20.92
N PHE A 48 -34.64 22.04 21.19
CA PHE A 48 -35.67 23.02 20.83
C PHE A 48 -35.03 24.41 20.79
N TYR A 49 -35.73 25.39 20.22
CA TYR A 49 -35.30 26.79 20.33
C TYR A 49 -36.23 27.57 21.24
N SER A 50 -35.70 28.56 21.97
CA SER A 50 -36.47 29.33 22.95
C SER A 50 -35.96 30.75 23.06
N GLY A 51 -36.89 31.69 23.25
CA GLY A 51 -36.58 33.10 23.55
C GLY A 51 -36.51 33.41 25.05
N ALA A 52 -36.51 32.36 25.89
CA ALA A 52 -36.49 32.49 27.34
C ALA A 52 -35.07 32.71 27.87
N ASP A 53 -34.88 33.78 28.65
CA ASP A 53 -33.57 34.14 29.23
C ASP A 53 -33.23 33.36 30.52
N ASN A 54 -34.19 32.57 31.03
CA ASN A 54 -34.09 31.92 32.33
C ASN A 54 -33.82 30.41 32.26
N LEU A 55 -33.67 29.84 31.05
CA LEU A 55 -33.42 28.41 30.86
C LEU A 55 -32.02 28.00 31.32
N VAL A 56 -31.02 28.83 31.04
CA VAL A 56 -29.64 28.67 31.52
C VAL A 56 -29.09 30.01 32.06
N PRO A 57 -28.18 29.99 33.04
CA PRO A 57 -27.53 31.22 33.49
C PRO A 57 -26.73 31.91 32.38
N GLY A 58 -26.76 33.25 32.34
CA GLY A 58 -25.98 34.02 31.37
C GLY A 58 -26.59 34.06 29.97
N ASP A 59 -27.89 33.79 29.82
CA ASP A 59 -28.63 34.29 28.67
C ASP A 59 -28.74 35.81 28.72
N THR A 60 -28.21 36.51 27.71
CA THR A 60 -28.18 37.97 27.71
C THR A 60 -28.55 38.62 26.39
N ASN A 61 -28.68 37.84 25.32
CA ASN A 61 -28.93 38.35 23.97
C ASN A 61 -30.42 38.65 23.69
N GLN A 62 -31.34 38.17 24.55
CA GLN A 62 -32.80 38.34 24.43
C GLN A 62 -33.36 37.87 23.06
N THR A 63 -32.72 36.88 22.45
CA THR A 63 -33.13 36.32 21.16
C THR A 63 -33.45 34.83 21.28
N TYR A 64 -33.89 34.20 20.19
CA TYR A 64 -34.08 32.76 20.16
C TYR A 64 -32.73 32.04 20.11
N ASP A 65 -32.52 31.13 21.06
CA ASP A 65 -31.34 30.28 21.16
C ASP A 65 -31.71 28.80 21.07
N ILE A 66 -30.74 27.96 20.69
CA ILE A 66 -30.92 26.50 20.68
C ILE A 66 -30.58 25.93 22.05
N PHE A 67 -31.46 25.10 22.59
CA PHE A 67 -31.26 24.39 23.84
C PHE A 67 -31.40 22.88 23.64
N VAL A 68 -30.65 22.11 24.41
CA VAL A 68 -30.82 20.66 24.57
C VAL A 68 -31.11 20.37 26.03
N LYS A 69 -32.27 19.75 26.30
CA LYS A 69 -32.71 19.27 27.60
C LYS A 69 -32.51 17.77 27.71
N ASP A 70 -31.80 17.33 28.73
CA ASP A 70 -31.71 15.95 29.15
C ASP A 70 -32.92 15.58 30.00
N LEU A 71 -33.70 14.60 29.54
CA LEU A 71 -34.96 14.21 30.17
C LEU A 71 -34.75 13.34 31.41
N THR A 72 -33.57 12.73 31.58
CA THR A 72 -33.26 11.84 32.70
C THR A 72 -32.73 12.61 33.90
N SER A 73 -31.79 13.52 33.67
CA SER A 73 -31.13 14.34 34.70
C SER A 73 -31.79 15.71 34.90
N GLY A 74 -32.56 16.18 33.92
CA GLY A 74 -33.10 17.53 33.89
C GLY A 74 -32.09 18.61 33.50
N ALA A 75 -30.84 18.23 33.18
CA ALA A 75 -29.81 19.17 32.73
C ALA A 75 -30.22 19.85 31.41
N ILE A 76 -29.87 21.12 31.24
CA ILE A 76 -30.16 21.89 30.03
C ILE A 76 -28.94 22.70 29.62
N THR A 77 -28.64 22.68 28.33
CA THR A 77 -27.44 23.30 27.73
C THR A 77 -27.84 24.16 26.54
N ARG A 78 -27.29 25.38 26.45
CA ARG A 78 -27.37 26.21 25.24
C ARG A 78 -26.38 25.70 24.19
N VAL A 79 -26.88 25.35 23.02
CA VAL A 79 -26.11 24.79 21.89
C VAL A 79 -25.62 25.87 20.94
N SER A 80 -26.37 26.96 20.76
CA SER A 80 -26.02 28.15 19.96
C SER A 80 -24.87 28.95 20.59
N THR A 81 -23.70 28.34 20.64
CA THR A 81 -22.48 28.91 21.20
C THR A 81 -21.28 28.65 20.29
N SER A 82 -20.32 29.57 20.29
CA SER A 82 -19.02 29.36 19.65
C SER A 82 -18.26 28.18 20.27
N ALA A 83 -17.16 27.75 19.65
CA ALA A 83 -16.33 26.68 20.19
C ALA A 83 -15.80 26.96 21.62
N GLY A 84 -15.64 28.24 21.98
CA GLY A 84 -15.25 28.67 23.32
C GLY A 84 -16.41 28.80 24.31
N GLY A 85 -17.64 28.44 23.92
CA GLY A 85 -18.83 28.54 24.76
C GLY A 85 -19.46 29.94 24.83
N VAL A 86 -19.05 30.87 23.95
CA VAL A 86 -19.64 32.22 23.90
C VAL A 86 -21.00 32.15 23.22
N GLN A 87 -22.03 32.78 23.80
CA GLN A 87 -23.39 32.85 23.26
C GLN A 87 -23.42 33.50 21.86
N GLY A 88 -24.23 32.93 20.96
CA GLY A 88 -24.57 33.55 19.68
C GLY A 88 -25.21 34.92 19.88
N ASP A 89 -24.87 35.92 19.07
CA ASP A 89 -25.38 37.29 19.22
C ASP A 89 -26.66 37.58 18.44
N SER A 90 -27.22 36.59 17.74
CA SER A 90 -28.44 36.71 16.95
C SER A 90 -29.30 35.43 16.99
N PHE A 91 -30.42 35.44 16.28
CA PHE A 91 -31.42 34.37 16.24
C PHE A 91 -30.83 33.03 15.80
N SER A 92 -31.21 31.96 16.50
CA SER A 92 -30.90 30.57 16.15
C SER A 92 -32.16 29.70 16.25
N TYR A 93 -32.39 28.82 15.28
CA TYR A 93 -33.60 28.01 15.21
C TYR A 93 -33.44 26.70 14.44
N GLN A 94 -34.50 25.88 14.46
CA GLN A 94 -34.63 24.60 13.75
C GLN A 94 -33.52 23.58 14.08
N PRO A 95 -33.37 23.17 15.35
CA PRO A 95 -32.39 22.18 15.72
C PRO A 95 -32.78 20.78 15.22
N VAL A 96 -31.79 20.01 14.79
CA VAL A 96 -31.93 18.57 14.48
C VAL A 96 -30.71 17.82 15.02
N PHE A 97 -30.91 16.62 15.59
CA PHE A 97 -29.80 15.77 16.02
C PHE A 97 -29.20 15.02 14.83
N SER A 98 -27.90 14.73 14.91
CA SER A 98 -27.29 13.68 14.08
C SER A 98 -27.82 12.30 14.47
N PRO A 99 -27.79 11.29 13.58
CA PRO A 99 -28.32 9.95 13.85
C PRO A 99 -27.64 9.21 15.02
N ASP A 100 -26.39 9.56 15.33
CA ASP A 100 -25.65 9.05 16.49
C ASP A 100 -25.91 9.88 17.78
N GLY A 101 -26.67 10.97 17.69
CA GLY A 101 -26.97 11.90 18.78
C GLY A 101 -25.79 12.73 19.28
N THR A 102 -24.62 12.68 18.62
CA THR A 102 -23.42 13.38 19.09
C THR A 102 -23.36 14.84 18.65
N LYS A 103 -24.16 15.23 17.66
CA LYS A 103 -24.17 16.58 17.07
C LYS A 103 -25.58 17.14 16.95
N VAL A 104 -25.67 18.46 16.87
CA VAL A 104 -26.90 19.19 16.54
C VAL A 104 -26.62 20.12 15.37
N ALA A 105 -27.39 20.01 14.29
CA ALA A 105 -27.42 21.00 13.22
C ALA A 105 -28.54 22.00 13.49
N PHE A 106 -28.31 23.28 13.18
CA PHE A 106 -29.30 24.35 13.34
C PHE A 106 -28.97 25.53 12.40
N ALA A 107 -29.95 26.38 12.14
CA ALA A 107 -29.74 27.63 11.42
C ALA A 107 -29.49 28.78 12.40
N SER A 108 -28.57 29.70 12.11
CA SER A 108 -28.29 30.87 12.95
C SER A 108 -27.86 32.07 12.13
N ALA A 109 -28.31 33.27 12.52
CA ALA A 109 -27.85 34.54 11.95
C ALA A 109 -26.73 35.20 12.78
N SER A 110 -26.16 34.46 13.73
CA SER A 110 -25.10 34.96 14.62
C SER A 110 -23.75 34.94 13.88
N ASP A 111 -23.07 36.08 13.78
CA ASP A 111 -21.78 36.18 13.08
C ASP A 111 -20.58 35.79 13.98
N ASN A 112 -20.85 35.51 15.25
CA ASN A 112 -19.83 35.22 16.26
C ASN A 112 -19.70 33.71 16.62
N LEU A 113 -20.45 32.82 15.96
CA LEU A 113 -20.40 31.37 16.22
C LEU A 113 -19.13 30.71 15.69
N VAL A 114 -18.64 31.16 14.52
CA VAL A 114 -17.40 30.70 13.90
C VAL A 114 -16.57 31.89 13.40
N PRO A 115 -15.23 31.82 13.42
CA PRO A 115 -14.41 32.86 12.80
C PRO A 115 -14.67 33.00 11.29
N GLY A 116 -14.75 34.24 10.80
CA GLY A 116 -14.90 34.51 9.37
C GLY A 116 -16.34 34.45 8.86
N ASP A 117 -17.32 34.32 9.75
CA ASP A 117 -18.68 34.69 9.42
C ASP A 117 -18.82 36.21 9.39
N THR A 118 -19.38 36.72 8.30
CA THR A 118 -19.42 38.16 7.98
C THR A 118 -20.71 38.59 7.30
N ASN A 119 -21.67 37.67 7.10
CA ASN A 119 -22.83 37.91 6.25
C ASN A 119 -24.09 38.30 7.05
N GLN A 120 -24.11 38.07 8.37
CA GLN A 120 -25.23 38.38 9.29
C GLN A 120 -26.60 37.84 8.80
N THR A 121 -26.57 36.73 8.07
CA THR A 121 -27.77 36.02 7.59
C THR A 121 -27.77 34.61 8.16
N TYR A 122 -28.89 33.90 8.02
CA TYR A 122 -29.01 32.53 8.50
C TYR A 122 -28.07 31.61 7.72
N ASP A 123 -27.14 31.02 8.44
CA ASP A 123 -26.23 29.98 8.00
C ASP A 123 -26.56 28.67 8.74
N ILE A 124 -26.20 27.53 8.15
CA ILE A 124 -26.34 26.22 8.79
C ILE A 124 -25.06 25.91 9.56
N PHE A 125 -25.22 25.62 10.84
CA PHE A 125 -24.14 25.20 11.73
C PHE A 125 -24.35 23.79 12.23
N VAL A 126 -23.25 23.07 12.45
CA VAL A 126 -23.23 21.79 13.16
C VAL A 126 -22.37 21.94 14.40
N LYS A 127 -22.98 21.76 15.57
CA LYS A 127 -22.31 21.74 16.87
C LYS A 127 -22.11 20.30 17.32
N ASP A 128 -20.86 19.94 17.58
CA ASP A 128 -20.51 18.70 18.25
C ASP A 128 -20.72 18.87 19.76
N LEU A 129 -21.63 18.07 20.33
CA LEU A 129 -22.02 18.17 21.73
C LEU A 129 -20.98 17.56 22.68
N THR A 130 -20.04 16.76 22.17
CA THR A 130 -19.01 16.10 22.97
C THR A 130 -17.79 16.99 23.15
N THR A 131 -17.36 17.63 22.07
CA THR A 131 -16.15 18.45 22.01
C THR A 131 -16.44 19.95 22.13
N GLY A 132 -17.67 20.37 21.85
CA GLY A 132 -18.04 21.78 21.73
C GLY A 132 -17.63 22.42 20.41
N ALA A 133 -16.99 21.68 19.49
CA ALA A 133 -16.62 22.20 18.17
C ALA A 133 -17.87 22.60 17.37
N ILE A 134 -17.77 23.67 16.59
CA ILE A 134 -18.86 24.17 15.75
C ILE A 134 -18.33 24.50 14.35
N THR A 135 -19.05 24.06 13.33
CA THR A 135 -18.68 24.21 11.92
C THR A 135 -19.85 24.78 11.13
N ARG A 136 -19.59 25.75 10.26
CA ARG A 136 -20.57 26.23 9.27
C ARG A 136 -20.60 25.30 8.06
N VAL A 137 -21.78 24.78 7.72
CA VAL A 137 -22.02 23.78 6.68
C VAL A 137 -22.55 24.41 5.39
N SER A 138 -23.23 25.55 5.47
CA SER A 138 -23.71 26.37 4.34
C SER A 138 -22.55 27.05 3.59
N THR A 139 -21.65 26.24 3.05
CA THR A 139 -20.45 26.68 2.31
C THR A 139 -20.36 25.99 0.97
N SER A 140 -19.77 26.69 -0.01
CA SER A 140 -19.41 26.11 -1.30
C SER A 140 -18.38 24.99 -1.16
N ALA A 141 -18.09 24.27 -2.25
CA ALA A 141 -17.08 23.20 -2.24
C ALA A 141 -15.67 23.70 -1.85
N SER A 142 -15.35 24.99 -2.07
CA SER A 142 -14.08 25.60 -1.65
C SER A 142 -14.10 26.16 -0.22
N GLY A 143 -15.22 26.01 0.50
CA GLY A 143 -15.41 26.51 1.86
C GLY A 143 -15.83 27.98 1.94
N ALA A 144 -16.18 28.62 0.82
CA ALA A 144 -16.71 29.99 0.84
C ALA A 144 -18.14 30.00 1.41
N GLN A 145 -18.46 30.97 2.26
CA GLN A 145 -19.81 31.13 2.83
C GLN A 145 -20.85 31.51 1.78
N ALA A 146 -22.12 31.24 2.07
CA ALA A 146 -23.27 31.76 1.33
C ALA A 146 -23.29 33.30 1.33
N ASP A 147 -23.74 33.92 0.23
CA ASP A 147 -23.50 35.33 -0.09
C ASP A 147 -24.54 36.33 0.43
N GLY A 148 -25.01 36.15 1.67
CA GLY A 148 -25.88 37.11 2.37
C GLY A 148 -27.38 36.84 2.27
N PHE A 149 -27.76 35.66 1.77
CA PHE A 149 -29.15 35.20 1.67
C PHE A 149 -29.47 34.12 2.71
N GLN A 150 -30.76 33.79 2.90
CA GLN A 150 -31.18 32.90 3.99
C GLN A 150 -30.89 31.43 3.67
N THR A 151 -30.27 30.72 4.62
CA THR A 151 -30.10 29.26 4.60
C THR A 151 -30.74 28.62 5.83
N THR A 152 -31.67 27.68 5.64
CA THR A 152 -32.50 27.13 6.72
C THR A 152 -32.81 25.64 6.55
N ASN A 153 -33.50 25.07 7.55
CA ASN A 153 -34.08 23.72 7.58
C ASN A 153 -33.06 22.59 7.33
N PRO A 154 -32.01 22.49 8.17
CA PRO A 154 -31.04 21.42 8.04
C PRO A 154 -31.64 20.07 8.44
N VAL A 155 -31.29 19.00 7.72
CA VAL A 155 -31.62 17.61 8.05
C VAL A 155 -30.42 16.72 7.75
N PHE A 156 -30.04 15.85 8.69
CA PHE A 156 -28.98 14.86 8.47
C PHE A 156 -29.47 13.69 7.62
N SER A 157 -28.58 13.11 6.81
CA SER A 157 -28.80 11.79 6.24
C SER A 157 -28.81 10.71 7.33
N PRO A 158 -29.43 9.54 7.12
CA PRO A 158 -29.53 8.47 8.12
C PRO A 158 -28.17 7.93 8.61
N ASP A 159 -27.14 8.01 7.77
CA ASP A 159 -25.76 7.62 8.09
C ASP A 159 -24.95 8.77 8.75
N GLY A 160 -25.52 9.98 8.85
CA GLY A 160 -24.89 11.17 9.40
C GLY A 160 -23.80 11.80 8.52
N THR A 161 -23.59 11.30 7.30
CA THR A 161 -22.51 11.77 6.42
C THR A 161 -22.85 13.01 5.60
N LYS A 162 -24.14 13.37 5.49
CA LYS A 162 -24.64 14.47 4.67
C LYS A 162 -25.65 15.32 5.43
N ILE A 163 -25.80 16.58 5.01
CA ILE A 163 -26.90 17.47 5.44
C ILE A 163 -27.60 18.02 4.21
N ALA A 164 -28.92 17.89 4.19
CA ALA A 164 -29.79 18.58 3.25
C ALA A 164 -30.31 19.88 3.89
N PHE A 165 -30.45 20.95 3.11
CA PHE A 165 -30.95 22.25 3.58
C PHE A 165 -31.49 23.10 2.43
N TYR A 166 -32.25 24.14 2.75
CA TYR A 166 -32.65 25.18 1.79
C TYR A 166 -31.68 26.35 1.82
N SER A 167 -31.37 26.91 0.65
CA SER A 167 -30.62 28.16 0.57
C SER A 167 -31.13 29.04 -0.55
N ASP A 168 -31.22 30.34 -0.30
CA ASP A 168 -31.52 31.36 -1.31
C ASP A 168 -30.23 31.91 -1.97
N ALA A 169 -29.07 31.34 -1.65
CA ALA A 169 -27.74 31.84 -2.03
C ALA A 169 -27.25 31.27 -3.37
N ASP A 170 -26.79 32.13 -4.27
CA ASP A 170 -26.44 31.79 -5.66
C ASP A 170 -24.99 31.30 -5.86
N LYS A 171 -24.18 31.27 -4.79
CA LYS A 171 -22.73 30.93 -4.86
C LYS A 171 -22.34 29.65 -4.13
N LEU A 172 -23.30 28.81 -3.77
CA LEU A 172 -23.01 27.53 -3.13
C LEU A 172 -22.50 26.48 -4.14
N VAL A 173 -23.01 26.48 -5.36
CA VAL A 173 -22.55 25.60 -6.46
C VAL A 173 -22.27 26.41 -7.73
N PRO A 174 -21.32 25.98 -8.58
CA PRO A 174 -21.15 26.60 -9.90
C PRO A 174 -22.39 26.42 -10.78
N GLY A 175 -22.96 27.52 -11.27
CA GLY A 175 -24.09 27.51 -12.22
C GLY A 175 -25.46 27.84 -11.61
N ASP A 176 -25.56 27.89 -10.28
CA ASP A 176 -26.64 28.59 -9.60
C ASP A 176 -26.39 30.11 -9.72
N THR A 177 -27.43 30.88 -10.09
CA THR A 177 -27.32 32.33 -10.38
C THR A 177 -28.65 33.08 -10.16
N ASP A 178 -29.68 32.43 -9.61
CA ASP A 178 -31.04 32.95 -9.68
C ASP A 178 -31.54 33.66 -8.41
N ASN A 179 -30.79 33.56 -7.30
CA ASN A 179 -31.16 34.10 -5.97
C ASN A 179 -32.55 33.59 -5.52
N MET A 180 -32.89 32.35 -5.87
CA MET A 180 -34.12 31.71 -5.46
C MET A 180 -33.83 30.54 -4.51
N ARG A 181 -34.87 30.10 -3.80
CA ARG A 181 -34.74 29.09 -2.75
C ARG A 181 -34.50 27.71 -3.31
N ASP A 182 -33.29 27.21 -3.18
CA ASP A 182 -32.90 25.92 -3.72
C ASP A 182 -32.63 24.87 -2.63
N VAL A 183 -32.67 23.59 -3.01
CA VAL A 183 -32.35 22.47 -2.10
C VAL A 183 -30.92 22.02 -2.36
N PHE A 184 -30.11 22.01 -1.32
CA PHE A 184 -28.73 21.57 -1.37
C PHE A 184 -28.50 20.35 -0.49
N VAL A 185 -27.57 19.50 -0.90
CA VAL A 185 -27.00 18.44 -0.06
C VAL A 185 -25.50 18.67 0.05
N LYS A 186 -25.01 18.85 1.29
CA LYS A 186 -23.59 18.94 1.63
C LYS A 186 -23.11 17.62 2.19
N ASP A 187 -22.08 17.05 1.58
CA ASP A 187 -21.34 15.93 2.11
C ASP A 187 -20.33 16.42 3.15
N LEU A 188 -20.49 15.96 4.39
CA LEU A 188 -19.68 16.40 5.53
C LEU A 188 -18.30 15.75 5.56
N THR A 189 -18.08 14.69 4.79
CA THR A 189 -16.81 13.96 4.74
C THR A 189 -15.88 14.57 3.70
N THR A 190 -16.41 14.88 2.53
CA THR A 190 -15.66 15.38 1.37
C THR A 190 -15.74 16.89 1.21
N GLY A 191 -16.75 17.54 1.80
CA GLY A 191 -17.06 18.95 1.58
C GLY A 191 -17.78 19.24 0.26
N ALA A 192 -18.08 18.21 -0.54
CA ALA A 192 -18.83 18.36 -1.79
C ALA A 192 -20.26 18.88 -1.50
N ILE A 193 -20.78 19.73 -2.39
CA ILE A 193 -22.13 20.28 -2.31
C ILE A 193 -22.84 20.09 -3.65
N THR A 194 -24.06 19.58 -3.59
CA THR A 194 -24.87 19.24 -4.77
C THR A 194 -26.20 19.98 -4.72
N LEU A 195 -26.56 20.62 -5.84
CA LEU A 195 -27.90 21.16 -6.06
C LEU A 195 -28.87 20.02 -6.39
N VAL A 196 -29.87 19.82 -5.54
CA VAL A 196 -30.88 18.77 -5.69
C VAL A 196 -31.97 19.20 -6.67
N ALA A 197 -32.44 20.45 -6.55
CA ALA A 197 -33.41 21.07 -7.43
C ALA A 197 -33.39 22.60 -7.32
N ALA A 198 -33.60 23.28 -8.45
CA ALA A 198 -33.87 24.72 -8.51
C ALA A 198 -35.36 25.01 -8.22
N SER A 199 -35.69 26.04 -7.44
CA SER A 199 -37.08 26.45 -7.16
C SER A 199 -37.35 27.90 -7.60
N PRO A 200 -38.38 28.18 -8.41
CA PRO A 200 -38.63 29.53 -8.91
C PRO A 200 -39.39 30.46 -7.94
N TYR A 201 -39.32 30.27 -6.61
CA TYR A 201 -40.10 31.14 -5.70
C TYR A 201 -39.49 32.54 -5.59
N ASN A 202 -40.17 33.53 -6.18
CA ASN A 202 -40.09 34.92 -5.73
C ASN A 202 -41.39 35.69 -5.99
N GLY A 203 -41.85 36.46 -5.00
CA GLY A 203 -43.11 37.21 -5.11
C GLY A 203 -43.52 38.07 -3.91
N GLY A 204 -42.58 38.64 -3.15
CA GLY A 204 -42.92 39.63 -2.13
C GLY A 204 -41.73 40.27 -1.43
N ALA A 205 -41.22 41.38 -1.99
CA ALA A 205 -40.45 42.34 -1.21
C ALA A 205 -41.41 42.98 -0.18
N GLY A 206 -41.46 42.42 1.02
CA GLY A 206 -42.32 42.91 2.10
C GLY A 206 -42.45 41.88 3.20
N THR A 207 -41.75 42.10 4.30
CA THR A 207 -42.06 41.63 5.67
C THR A 207 -43.34 40.77 5.78
N GLY A 208 -43.22 39.44 5.81
CA GLY A 208 -44.35 38.56 6.20
C GLY A 208 -44.54 37.22 5.47
N GLY A 209 -43.63 36.76 4.62
CA GLY A 209 -43.70 35.41 4.03
C GLY A 209 -43.10 34.35 4.96
N ASP A 210 -43.95 33.66 5.72
CA ASP A 210 -43.75 32.45 6.53
C ASP A 210 -42.53 32.41 7.47
N GLN A 211 -42.64 33.19 8.54
CA GLN A 211 -41.85 33.08 9.78
C GLN A 211 -42.33 31.94 10.71
N ASN A 212 -43.32 31.15 10.30
CA ASN A 212 -43.95 30.16 11.17
C ASN A 212 -43.51 28.74 10.81
N GLY A 213 -42.41 28.31 11.44
CA GLY A 213 -42.13 26.90 11.71
C GLY A 213 -41.05 26.25 10.85
N SER A 214 -40.63 25.07 11.28
CA SER A 214 -39.69 24.16 10.63
C SER A 214 -40.27 23.53 9.34
N THR A 215 -40.98 24.30 8.50
CA THR A 215 -42.16 23.90 7.70
C THR A 215 -41.97 23.41 6.26
N TYR A 216 -40.73 23.23 5.77
CA TYR A 216 -40.54 22.69 4.41
C TYR A 216 -39.40 21.70 4.27
N ALA A 217 -38.73 21.33 5.37
CA ALA A 217 -37.43 20.65 5.33
C ALA A 217 -37.41 19.44 4.36
N PRO A 218 -36.38 19.31 3.52
CA PRO A 218 -36.21 18.10 2.73
C PRO A 218 -36.03 16.91 3.69
N SER A 219 -36.52 15.74 3.31
CA SER A 219 -36.32 14.51 4.07
C SER A 219 -35.54 13.50 3.25
N PHE A 220 -34.54 12.86 3.87
CA PHE A 220 -33.89 11.70 3.27
C PHE A 220 -34.79 10.47 3.33
N SER A 221 -34.67 9.57 2.36
CA SER A 221 -35.16 8.20 2.50
C SER A 221 -34.37 7.46 3.58
N PRO A 222 -34.93 6.40 4.21
CA PRO A 222 -34.25 5.67 5.30
C PRO A 222 -32.90 5.06 4.91
N ASP A 223 -32.70 4.73 3.63
CA ASP A 223 -31.45 4.25 3.05
C ASP A 223 -30.46 5.37 2.66
N GLY A 224 -30.86 6.64 2.79
CA GLY A 224 -30.07 7.81 2.43
C GLY A 224 -29.89 8.04 0.92
N THR A 225 -30.50 7.23 0.05
CA THR A 225 -30.28 7.29 -1.40
C THR A 225 -31.12 8.35 -2.12
N LYS A 226 -32.20 8.83 -1.47
CA LYS A 226 -33.15 9.77 -2.05
C LYS A 226 -33.46 10.93 -1.11
N VAL A 227 -33.86 12.05 -1.69
CA VAL A 227 -34.34 13.23 -0.96
C VAL A 227 -35.73 13.59 -1.47
N VAL A 228 -36.71 13.70 -0.57
CA VAL A 228 -38.04 14.23 -0.88
C VAL A 228 -38.11 15.70 -0.48
N PHE A 229 -38.70 16.53 -1.34
CA PHE A 229 -38.73 17.99 -1.19
C PHE A 229 -39.92 18.60 -1.95
N GLY A 230 -40.32 19.82 -1.57
CA GLY A 230 -41.29 20.61 -2.32
C GLY A 230 -40.65 21.53 -3.37
N SER A 231 -41.28 21.71 -4.54
CA SER A 231 -40.84 22.63 -5.60
C SER A 231 -42.03 23.17 -6.41
N THR A 232 -41.95 24.41 -6.90
CA THR A 232 -42.99 25.05 -7.73
C THR A 232 -42.79 24.89 -9.24
N THR A 233 -41.75 24.16 -9.67
CA THR A 233 -41.38 23.98 -11.09
C THR A 233 -42.35 23.09 -11.91
N GLY A 234 -43.41 22.57 -11.28
CA GLY A 234 -44.21 21.43 -11.75
C GLY A 234 -45.38 21.65 -12.68
N GLY A 235 -45.80 22.88 -12.99
CA GLY A 235 -46.99 23.13 -13.79
C GLY A 235 -48.34 22.88 -13.07
N GLY A 236 -48.32 22.53 -11.77
CA GLY A 236 -49.48 22.55 -10.87
C GLY A 236 -49.89 23.96 -10.43
N ALA A 237 -51.00 24.08 -9.69
CA ALA A 237 -51.53 25.36 -9.20
C ALA A 237 -50.83 25.90 -7.92
N GLY A 238 -49.69 25.30 -7.52
CA GLY A 238 -48.89 25.61 -6.32
C GLY A 238 -47.63 24.74 -6.24
N SER A 239 -46.99 24.63 -5.06
CA SER A 239 -45.86 23.71 -4.86
C SER A 239 -46.27 22.25 -5.03
N ASP A 240 -45.42 21.46 -5.66
CA ASP A 240 -45.54 20.02 -5.81
C ASP A 240 -44.42 19.31 -5.01
N ILE A 241 -44.66 18.06 -4.60
CA ILE A 241 -43.67 17.23 -3.92
C ILE A 241 -42.96 16.34 -4.91
N TYR A 242 -41.63 16.29 -4.81
CA TYR A 242 -40.75 15.50 -5.65
C TYR A 242 -39.79 14.65 -4.82
N ILE A 243 -39.36 13.54 -5.40
CA ILE A 243 -38.22 12.76 -4.92
C ILE A 243 -37.08 12.91 -5.93
N LYS A 244 -35.89 13.26 -5.45
CA LYS A 244 -34.63 13.16 -6.18
C LYS A 244 -33.92 11.88 -5.76
N ASP A 245 -33.60 11.04 -6.72
CA ASP A 245 -32.64 9.96 -6.53
C ASP A 245 -31.22 10.53 -6.65
N LEU A 246 -30.42 10.39 -5.58
CA LEU A 246 -29.10 11.01 -5.51
C LEU A 246 -28.04 10.27 -6.32
N ALA A 247 -28.25 8.99 -6.63
CA ALA A 247 -27.31 8.19 -7.42
C ALA A 247 -27.49 8.43 -8.92
N THR A 248 -28.73 8.43 -9.39
CA THR A 248 -29.07 8.57 -10.81
C THR A 248 -29.34 10.02 -11.22
N GLY A 249 -29.65 10.89 -10.27
CA GLY A 249 -30.13 12.24 -10.53
C GLY A 249 -31.58 12.30 -11.04
N ALA A 250 -32.32 11.19 -11.05
CA ALA A 250 -33.72 11.18 -11.51
C ALA A 250 -34.63 11.93 -10.53
N THR A 251 -35.60 12.68 -11.05
CA THR A 251 -36.61 13.40 -10.25
C THR A 251 -38.01 12.89 -10.58
N THR A 252 -38.77 12.49 -9.56
CA THR A 252 -40.12 11.89 -9.70
C THR A 252 -41.15 12.69 -8.91
N LEU A 253 -42.31 12.98 -9.54
CA LEU A 253 -43.45 13.64 -8.87
C LEU A 253 -44.13 12.69 -7.88
N VAL A 254 -44.32 13.14 -6.64
CA VAL A 254 -45.05 12.44 -5.57
C VAL A 254 -46.48 12.95 -5.42
N SER A 255 -46.68 14.27 -5.48
CA SER A 255 -47.99 14.93 -5.35
C SER A 255 -48.85 14.82 -6.63
N GLY A 256 -48.85 13.63 -7.23
CA GLY A 256 -49.71 13.28 -8.37
C GLY A 256 -50.70 12.18 -7.99
N SER A 257 -51.85 12.16 -8.65
CA SER A 257 -52.84 11.09 -8.52
C SER A 257 -52.26 9.73 -8.89
N ALA A 258 -52.99 8.63 -8.64
CA ALA A 258 -52.56 7.28 -9.04
C ALA A 258 -52.31 7.14 -10.56
N SER A 259 -52.95 7.98 -11.39
CA SER A 259 -52.74 8.04 -12.82
C SER A 259 -51.70 9.09 -13.26
N GLY A 260 -50.96 9.67 -12.31
CA GLY A 260 -49.89 10.65 -12.58
C GLY A 260 -50.39 12.07 -12.90
N VAL A 261 -51.64 12.40 -12.59
CA VAL A 261 -52.18 13.77 -12.82
C VAL A 261 -51.74 14.67 -11.66
N HIS A 262 -51.23 15.86 -11.98
CA HIS A 262 -50.81 16.85 -10.98
C HIS A 262 -51.94 17.27 -10.04
N GLY A 263 -51.57 17.58 -8.80
CA GLY A 263 -52.46 18.23 -7.85
C GLY A 263 -52.97 19.58 -8.36
N ASN A 264 -54.24 19.88 -8.13
CA ASN A 264 -54.82 21.18 -8.44
C ASN A 264 -54.69 22.20 -7.30
N GLY A 265 -53.83 21.93 -6.32
CA GLY A 265 -53.49 22.79 -5.19
C GLY A 265 -52.09 22.48 -4.66
N GLY A 266 -51.50 23.39 -3.88
CA GLY A 266 -50.14 23.24 -3.34
C GLY A 266 -50.01 22.11 -2.33
N SER A 267 -48.84 21.47 -2.30
CA SER A 267 -48.47 20.38 -1.40
C SER A 267 -47.11 20.67 -0.74
N TYR A 268 -46.99 20.35 0.55
CA TYR A 268 -45.88 20.74 1.41
C TYR A 268 -45.59 19.68 2.48
N ASP A 269 -44.52 19.89 3.28
CA ASP A 269 -44.12 19.03 4.40
C ASP A 269 -44.00 17.53 4.06
N PRO A 270 -43.21 17.15 3.04
CA PRO A 270 -43.06 15.74 2.71
C PRO A 270 -42.15 15.02 3.71
N VAL A 271 -42.55 13.82 4.12
CA VAL A 271 -41.75 12.93 4.97
C VAL A 271 -41.86 11.49 4.50
N PHE A 272 -40.73 10.78 4.45
CA PHE A 272 -40.72 9.35 4.16
C PHE A 272 -41.27 8.53 5.34
N SER A 273 -41.93 7.42 5.04
CA SER A 273 -42.15 6.38 6.05
C SER A 273 -40.82 5.76 6.48
N PRO A 274 -40.72 5.17 7.69
CA PRO A 274 -39.50 4.52 8.17
C PRO A 274 -39.00 3.37 7.28
N ASP A 275 -39.89 2.77 6.50
CA ASP A 275 -39.57 1.72 5.53
C ASP A 275 -39.28 2.25 4.10
N GLY A 276 -39.38 3.57 3.89
CA GLY A 276 -39.14 4.23 2.61
C GLY A 276 -40.18 3.98 1.53
N THR A 277 -41.24 3.21 1.81
CA THR A 277 -42.25 2.82 0.81
C THR A 277 -43.34 3.86 0.59
N LYS A 278 -43.46 4.85 1.48
CA LYS A 278 -44.53 5.85 1.47
C LYS A 278 -43.96 7.25 1.71
N VAL A 279 -44.68 8.25 1.21
CA VAL A 279 -44.46 9.65 1.57
C VAL A 279 -45.75 10.24 2.11
N ALA A 280 -45.73 10.74 3.34
CA ALA A 280 -46.80 11.57 3.87
C ALA A 280 -46.50 13.02 3.53
N PHE A 281 -47.53 13.78 3.18
CA PHE A 281 -47.42 15.20 2.90
C PHE A 281 -48.75 15.88 3.15
N TYR A 282 -48.67 17.18 3.34
CA TYR A 282 -49.80 18.08 3.47
C TYR A 282 -50.19 18.63 2.08
N THR A 283 -51.48 18.74 1.76
CA THR A 283 -51.94 19.19 0.44
C THR A 283 -53.28 19.93 0.46
N PHE A 284 -53.39 20.97 -0.36
CA PHE A 284 -54.64 21.66 -0.70
C PHE A 284 -55.33 21.07 -1.94
N ALA A 285 -54.71 20.09 -2.61
CA ALA A 285 -55.27 19.49 -3.81
C ALA A 285 -56.48 18.59 -3.47
N ASP A 286 -57.54 18.70 -4.27
CA ASP A 286 -58.76 17.88 -4.11
C ASP A 286 -58.83 16.69 -5.08
N ASN A 287 -57.92 16.64 -6.05
CA ASN A 287 -57.91 15.64 -7.12
C ASN A 287 -56.87 14.51 -6.92
N LEU A 288 -56.14 14.51 -5.79
CA LEU A 288 -55.15 13.48 -5.49
C LEU A 288 -55.77 12.19 -4.94
N VAL A 289 -56.85 12.31 -4.16
CA VAL A 289 -57.59 11.18 -3.57
C VAL A 289 -58.95 11.05 -4.26
N PRO A 290 -59.27 9.89 -4.87
CA PRO A 290 -60.56 9.70 -5.53
C PRO A 290 -61.75 9.89 -4.57
N GLY A 291 -62.67 10.80 -4.90
CA GLY A 291 -63.88 11.06 -4.10
C GLY A 291 -63.71 12.01 -2.92
N SER A 292 -62.51 12.57 -2.69
CA SER A 292 -62.31 13.65 -1.73
C SER A 292 -62.75 14.99 -2.32
N SER A 293 -63.65 15.73 -1.67
CA SER A 293 -63.94 17.13 -2.02
C SER A 293 -63.21 18.04 -1.03
N ASN A 294 -61.93 18.32 -1.28
CA ASN A 294 -61.06 19.10 -0.38
C ASN A 294 -61.14 20.63 -0.62
N ILE A 295 -62.29 21.17 -1.06
CA ILE A 295 -62.40 22.55 -1.54
C ILE A 295 -61.92 23.54 -0.46
N GLY A 296 -60.69 24.05 -0.62
CA GLY A 296 -60.08 25.07 0.23
C GLY A 296 -59.62 24.61 1.62
N ILE A 297 -59.56 23.30 1.90
CA ILE A 297 -59.16 22.76 3.20
C ILE A 297 -57.90 21.91 3.01
N GLY A 298 -56.83 22.24 3.73
CA GLY A 298 -55.58 21.51 3.65
C GLY A 298 -55.60 20.20 4.42
N ASN A 299 -55.19 19.11 3.77
CA ASN A 299 -55.31 17.73 4.27
C ASN A 299 -53.95 17.01 4.33
N ILE A 300 -53.86 15.99 5.18
CA ILE A 300 -52.73 15.05 5.16
C ILE A 300 -53.05 13.88 4.24
N ALA A 301 -52.16 13.63 3.27
CA ALA A 301 -52.22 12.50 2.36
C ALA A 301 -50.96 11.64 2.46
N ILE A 302 -51.09 10.36 2.15
CA ILE A 302 -49.96 9.44 1.98
C ILE A 302 -49.97 8.91 0.55
N LYS A 303 -48.85 9.07 -0.17
CA LYS A 303 -48.56 8.37 -1.42
C LYS A 303 -47.82 7.08 -1.10
N ASP A 304 -48.38 5.95 -1.50
CA ASP A 304 -47.66 4.69 -1.57
C ASP A 304 -46.83 4.65 -2.85
N LEU A 305 -45.50 4.57 -2.70
CA LEU A 305 -44.56 4.68 -3.81
C LEU A 305 -44.50 3.39 -4.65
N THR A 306 -44.92 2.26 -4.09
CA THR A 306 -44.94 0.96 -4.78
C THR A 306 -46.16 0.83 -5.68
N THR A 307 -47.33 1.24 -5.20
CA THR A 307 -48.62 1.10 -5.90
C THR A 307 -49.07 2.38 -6.60
N GLY A 308 -48.52 3.53 -6.21
CA GLY A 308 -48.96 4.85 -6.66
C GLY A 308 -50.28 5.33 -6.02
N VAL A 309 -50.88 4.56 -5.11
CA VAL A 309 -52.15 4.92 -4.46
C VAL A 309 -51.94 6.10 -3.50
N VAL A 310 -52.88 7.04 -3.48
CA VAL A 310 -52.91 8.15 -2.51
C VAL A 310 -54.06 7.93 -1.53
N THR A 311 -53.76 7.96 -0.23
CA THR A 311 -54.74 7.75 0.85
C THR A 311 -54.84 8.99 1.73
N LEU A 312 -56.07 9.37 2.11
CA LEU A 312 -56.32 10.47 3.04
C LEU A 312 -56.10 10.03 4.49
N VAL A 313 -55.28 10.77 5.24
CA VAL A 313 -54.98 10.52 6.67
C VAL A 313 -55.83 11.39 7.59
N SER A 314 -56.06 12.65 7.21
CA SER A 314 -56.89 13.62 7.94
C SER A 314 -58.38 13.33 7.75
N ALA A 315 -58.78 12.13 8.17
CA ALA A 315 -60.13 11.61 8.18
C ALA A 315 -60.42 10.95 9.53
N ASN A 316 -61.66 11.04 9.97
CA ASN A 316 -62.10 10.44 11.23
C ASN A 316 -62.07 8.89 11.17
N ALA A 317 -62.44 8.23 12.27
CA ALA A 317 -62.39 6.77 12.37
C ALA A 317 -63.28 6.04 11.35
N ASP A 318 -64.37 6.67 10.91
CA ASP A 318 -65.28 6.14 9.88
C ASP A 318 -64.83 6.47 8.45
N GLY A 319 -63.67 7.13 8.30
CA GLY A 319 -63.11 7.53 7.01
C GLY A 319 -63.72 8.81 6.42
N ALA A 320 -64.54 9.54 7.19
CA ALA A 320 -65.04 10.84 6.74
C ALA A 320 -63.92 11.88 6.77
N PRO A 321 -63.68 12.62 5.67
CA PRO A 321 -62.69 13.70 5.63
C PRO A 321 -62.94 14.76 6.70
N GLN A 322 -61.89 15.47 7.11
CA GLN A 322 -62.08 16.64 7.97
C GLN A 322 -62.96 17.71 7.30
N ASN A 323 -63.80 18.39 8.08
CA ASN A 323 -64.88 19.25 7.58
C ASN A 323 -64.57 20.76 7.64
N ASN A 324 -63.72 21.15 8.58
CA ASN A 324 -63.07 22.44 8.74
C ASN A 324 -61.65 22.11 9.25
N GLY A 325 -60.72 23.06 9.29
CA GLY A 325 -59.37 22.72 9.78
C GLY A 325 -58.36 22.42 8.71
N GLU A 326 -57.22 23.11 8.80
CA GLU A 326 -56.00 22.77 8.09
C GLU A 326 -55.25 21.73 8.94
N ALA A 327 -55.02 20.54 8.38
CA ALA A 327 -54.21 19.53 9.03
C ALA A 327 -52.78 19.64 8.50
N GLN A 328 -51.79 19.79 9.37
CA GLN A 328 -50.40 20.06 8.98
C GLN A 328 -49.42 19.19 9.74
N LYS A 329 -48.16 19.16 9.26
CA LYS A 329 -47.03 18.45 9.88
C LYS A 329 -47.26 16.96 10.12
N PRO A 330 -47.43 16.17 9.05
CA PRO A 330 -47.46 14.74 9.20
C PRO A 330 -46.08 14.22 9.64
N VAL A 331 -46.06 13.37 10.66
CA VAL A 331 -44.86 12.65 11.10
C VAL A 331 -45.23 11.19 11.33
N PHE A 332 -44.49 10.26 10.73
CA PHE A 332 -44.69 8.84 10.97
C PHE A 332 -44.16 8.44 12.36
N SER A 333 -44.84 7.48 13.00
CA SER A 333 -44.23 6.74 14.10
C SER A 333 -43.04 5.91 13.59
N PRO A 334 -42.05 5.57 14.45
CA PRO A 334 -40.88 4.78 14.04
C PRO A 334 -41.19 3.42 13.42
N ASP A 335 -42.33 2.82 13.77
CA ASP A 335 -42.82 1.56 13.20
C ASP A 335 -43.69 1.75 11.93
N GLY A 336 -43.93 3.00 11.51
CA GLY A 336 -44.76 3.35 10.36
C GLY A 336 -46.26 3.08 10.52
N THR A 337 -46.73 2.64 11.69
CA THR A 337 -48.13 2.27 11.90
C THR A 337 -49.04 3.45 12.21
N LYS A 338 -48.49 4.60 12.58
CA LYS A 338 -49.21 5.80 12.97
C LYS A 338 -48.67 7.04 12.27
N VAL A 339 -49.52 8.06 12.15
CA VAL A 339 -49.14 9.41 11.74
C VAL A 339 -49.64 10.40 12.77
N ALA A 340 -48.73 11.19 13.32
CA ALA A 340 -49.06 12.37 14.11
C ALA A 340 -49.18 13.59 13.20
N PHE A 341 -50.11 14.47 13.52
CA PHE A 341 -50.32 15.75 12.84
C PHE A 341 -51.10 16.68 13.78
N TYR A 342 -51.19 17.97 13.46
CA TYR A 342 -52.12 18.85 14.17
C TYR A 342 -53.19 19.37 13.21
N SER A 343 -54.36 19.67 13.76
CA SER A 343 -55.48 20.22 12.99
C SER A 343 -56.38 21.06 13.90
N PHE A 344 -57.13 21.99 13.31
CA PHE A 344 -58.24 22.67 13.99
C PHE A 344 -59.63 22.13 13.63
N ALA A 345 -59.67 20.98 12.96
CA ALA A 345 -60.89 20.29 12.57
C ALA A 345 -61.73 19.86 13.76
N ASP A 346 -63.06 20.01 13.65
CA ASP A 346 -63.99 19.65 14.72
C ASP A 346 -64.61 18.25 14.61
N ASN A 347 -64.34 17.54 13.51
CA ASN A 347 -64.95 16.24 13.20
C ASN A 347 -63.96 15.06 13.14
N LEU A 348 -62.67 15.29 13.33
CA LEU A 348 -61.67 14.22 13.41
C LEU A 348 -61.91 13.31 14.62
N VAL A 349 -62.24 13.94 15.76
CA VAL A 349 -62.73 13.28 16.97
C VAL A 349 -63.97 14.06 17.45
N PRO A 350 -65.16 13.44 17.51
CA PRO A 350 -66.38 14.16 17.86
C PRO A 350 -66.30 14.94 19.18
N GLY A 351 -66.64 16.24 19.14
CA GLY A 351 -66.64 17.12 20.31
C GLY A 351 -65.28 17.75 20.66
N VAL A 352 -64.27 17.51 19.82
CA VAL A 352 -62.95 18.14 19.91
C VAL A 352 -62.94 19.33 18.96
N ASN A 353 -62.62 20.52 19.47
CA ASN A 353 -62.55 21.76 18.68
C ASN A 353 -61.27 22.52 19.09
N GLY A 354 -60.63 23.23 18.16
CA GLY A 354 -59.39 23.99 18.40
C GLY A 354 -58.14 23.33 17.82
N PHE A 355 -57.00 24.02 17.84
CA PHE A 355 -55.72 23.50 17.33
C PHE A 355 -55.15 22.45 18.29
N GLU A 356 -55.33 21.19 17.91
CA GLU A 356 -54.98 20.04 18.73
C GLU A 356 -54.04 19.11 17.96
N VAL A 357 -53.25 18.36 18.70
CA VAL A 357 -52.38 17.32 18.16
C VAL A 357 -53.14 16.00 18.12
N TYR A 358 -53.14 15.36 16.96
CA TYR A 358 -53.79 14.08 16.70
C TYR A 358 -52.77 13.00 16.33
N VAL A 359 -53.09 11.75 16.66
CA VAL A 359 -52.42 10.56 16.13
C VAL A 359 -53.47 9.69 15.43
N LYS A 360 -53.26 9.45 14.14
CA LYS A 360 -54.01 8.48 13.34
C LYS A 360 -53.28 7.15 13.36
N ASP A 361 -53.96 6.09 13.81
CA ASP A 361 -53.50 4.73 13.61
C ASP A 361 -53.91 4.24 12.21
N LEU A 362 -52.92 3.94 11.38
CA LEU A 362 -53.12 3.54 9.99
C LEU A 362 -53.63 2.09 9.85
N THR A 363 -53.54 1.29 10.91
CA THR A 363 -53.98 -0.12 10.90
C THR A 363 -55.46 -0.27 11.28
N THR A 364 -55.89 0.50 12.28
CA THR A 364 -57.26 0.46 12.83
C THR A 364 -58.14 1.60 12.31
N GLY A 365 -57.54 2.67 11.81
CA GLY A 365 -58.24 3.90 11.46
C GLY A 365 -58.55 4.81 12.66
N ALA A 366 -58.21 4.42 13.88
CA ALA A 366 -58.49 5.21 15.08
C ALA A 366 -57.77 6.57 15.04
N VAL A 367 -58.43 7.62 15.55
CA VAL A 367 -57.85 8.96 15.71
C VAL A 367 -57.93 9.35 17.18
N THR A 368 -56.79 9.70 17.77
CA THR A 368 -56.67 10.06 19.19
C THR A 368 -56.12 11.46 19.34
N VAL A 369 -56.69 12.26 20.25
CA VAL A 369 -56.14 13.57 20.62
C VAL A 369 -55.05 13.39 21.67
N VAL A 370 -53.86 13.94 21.42
CA VAL A 370 -52.69 13.76 22.28
C VAL A 370 -52.44 14.96 23.21
N SER A 371 -52.81 16.17 22.79
CA SER A 371 -52.72 17.42 23.56
C SER A 371 -53.71 17.46 24.73
N THR A 372 -53.55 16.53 25.66
CA THR A 372 -54.37 16.34 26.85
C THR A 372 -53.49 16.21 28.09
N ASN A 373 -54.00 16.69 29.23
CA ASN A 373 -53.37 16.45 30.51
C ASN A 373 -53.49 14.97 30.94
N ALA A 374 -52.90 14.60 32.07
CA ALA A 374 -52.91 13.21 32.56
C ALA A 374 -54.31 12.64 32.84
N SER A 375 -55.32 13.49 33.04
CA SER A 375 -56.72 13.07 33.21
C SER A 375 -57.50 12.96 31.88
N GLY A 376 -56.86 13.24 30.75
CA GLY A 376 -57.50 13.28 29.43
C GLY A 376 -58.22 14.60 29.12
N THR A 377 -58.08 15.64 29.96
CA THR A 377 -58.63 16.97 29.66
C THR A 377 -57.75 17.66 28.63
N ARG A 378 -58.36 18.20 27.57
CA ARG A 378 -57.63 18.84 26.46
C ARG A 378 -56.94 20.13 26.85
N ALA A 379 -55.92 20.51 26.09
CA ALA A 379 -55.29 21.82 26.16
C ALA A 379 -56.31 22.94 25.92
N GLY A 380 -56.24 24.03 26.69
CA GLY A 380 -57.06 25.22 26.53
C GLY A 380 -56.51 26.25 25.53
N GLY A 381 -55.52 25.87 24.71
CA GLY A 381 -54.78 26.74 23.81
C GLY A 381 -54.38 26.03 22.51
N TYR A 382 -53.44 26.61 21.77
CA TYR A 382 -52.92 26.07 20.51
C TYR A 382 -51.87 25.01 20.77
N SER A 383 -52.00 23.82 20.18
CA SER A 383 -51.01 22.75 20.23
C SER A 383 -50.58 22.30 18.83
N GLU A 384 -49.29 22.17 18.59
CA GLU A 384 -48.73 21.96 17.25
C GLU A 384 -47.36 21.23 17.27
N ALA A 385 -46.80 21.04 16.07
CA ALA A 385 -45.46 20.48 15.83
C ALA A 385 -45.17 19.16 16.58
N PRO A 386 -45.99 18.11 16.38
CA PRO A 386 -45.77 16.83 17.03
C PRO A 386 -44.57 16.08 16.45
N VAL A 387 -43.79 15.43 17.31
CA VAL A 387 -42.69 14.54 16.92
C VAL A 387 -42.70 13.31 17.83
N PHE A 388 -42.61 12.12 17.24
CA PHE A 388 -42.50 10.86 17.99
C PHE A 388 -41.10 10.70 18.59
N SER A 389 -41.03 10.10 19.79
CA SER A 389 -39.78 9.55 20.28
C SER A 389 -39.32 8.38 19.39
N PRO A 390 -38.01 8.06 19.36
CA PRO A 390 -37.47 6.98 18.53
C PRO A 390 -38.05 5.59 18.81
N ASP A 391 -38.56 5.38 20.03
CA ASP A 391 -39.25 4.15 20.44
C ASP A 391 -40.78 4.20 20.24
N GLY A 392 -41.31 5.34 19.75
CA GLY A 392 -42.72 5.55 19.42
C GLY A 392 -43.65 5.76 20.63
N THR A 393 -43.07 5.90 21.83
CA THR A 393 -43.78 5.83 23.12
C THR A 393 -44.27 7.16 23.63
N LYS A 394 -43.61 8.21 23.14
CA LYS A 394 -43.83 9.56 23.56
C LYS A 394 -44.04 10.41 22.32
N LEU A 395 -44.82 11.46 22.51
CA LEU A 395 -44.96 12.53 21.55
C LEU A 395 -44.50 13.82 22.22
N VAL A 396 -43.52 14.49 21.62
CA VAL A 396 -43.18 15.85 21.99
C VAL A 396 -43.96 16.81 21.10
N PHE A 397 -44.48 17.89 21.66
CA PHE A 397 -45.26 18.89 20.93
C PHE A 397 -45.17 20.25 21.63
N VAL A 398 -45.52 21.30 20.89
CA VAL A 398 -45.63 22.67 21.40
C VAL A 398 -47.05 22.91 21.87
N SER A 399 -47.24 23.61 22.99
CA SER A 399 -48.58 24.08 23.39
C SER A 399 -48.54 25.40 24.13
N SER A 400 -49.53 26.27 23.89
CA SER A 400 -49.84 27.44 24.73
C SER A 400 -50.89 27.14 25.81
N GLY A 401 -51.29 25.87 25.95
CA GLY A 401 -52.32 25.44 26.88
C GLY A 401 -51.87 25.45 28.34
N SER A 402 -52.44 26.35 29.15
CA SER A 402 -52.10 26.51 30.58
C SER A 402 -52.59 25.38 31.51
N ASN A 403 -53.24 24.35 30.97
CA ASN A 403 -53.90 23.30 31.74
C ASN A 403 -53.39 21.87 31.44
N LEU A 404 -52.30 21.75 30.65
CA LEU A 404 -51.65 20.47 30.39
C LEU A 404 -50.90 19.94 31.61
N VAL A 405 -50.19 20.82 32.32
CA VAL A 405 -49.53 20.52 33.59
C VAL A 405 -49.85 21.59 34.63
N PRO A 406 -49.89 21.27 35.94
CA PRO A 406 -50.06 22.27 36.98
C PRO A 406 -48.93 23.32 36.96
N GLY A 407 -49.27 24.57 37.24
CA GLY A 407 -48.28 25.65 37.37
C GLY A 407 -47.83 26.27 36.04
N ASP A 408 -48.51 25.98 34.93
CA ASP A 408 -48.40 26.82 33.74
C ASP A 408 -49.05 28.19 33.95
N THR A 409 -48.25 29.25 33.87
CA THR A 409 -48.74 30.60 34.17
C THR A 409 -48.24 31.69 33.22
N ASN A 410 -47.34 31.36 32.30
CA ASN A 410 -46.66 32.34 31.45
C ASN A 410 -47.49 32.74 30.22
N GLY A 411 -48.43 31.88 29.77
CA GLY A 411 -49.23 32.09 28.57
C GLY A 411 -48.44 32.02 27.25
N TYR A 412 -47.19 31.56 27.29
CA TYR A 412 -46.34 31.35 26.11
C TYR A 412 -46.43 29.92 25.62
N GLU A 413 -45.95 29.68 24.40
CA GLU A 413 -45.74 28.35 23.86
C GLU A 413 -44.62 27.62 24.61
N ASP A 414 -44.95 26.46 25.16
CA ASP A 414 -44.05 25.60 25.89
C ASP A 414 -43.94 24.22 25.21
N ILE A 415 -42.85 23.51 25.49
CA ILE A 415 -42.62 22.16 24.98
C ILE A 415 -43.13 21.15 25.98
N PHE A 416 -43.95 20.21 25.53
CA PHE A 416 -44.50 19.12 26.34
C PHE A 416 -44.16 17.77 25.74
N VAL A 417 -43.84 16.80 26.60
CA VAL A 417 -43.72 15.39 26.24
C VAL A 417 -44.88 14.65 26.89
N LYS A 418 -45.69 13.98 26.07
CA LYS A 418 -46.79 13.12 26.48
C LYS A 418 -46.40 11.65 26.27
N ASP A 419 -46.55 10.83 27.31
CA ASP A 419 -46.54 9.39 27.16
C ASP A 419 -47.83 8.94 26.46
N ILE A 420 -47.66 8.29 25.32
CA ILE A 420 -48.73 7.75 24.48
C ILE A 420 -48.71 6.21 24.45
N GLY A 421 -47.86 5.60 25.29
CA GLY A 421 -47.67 4.15 25.38
C GLY A 421 -46.78 3.58 24.26
N LEU A 422 -46.10 2.47 24.54
CA LEU A 422 -45.35 1.71 23.54
C LEU A 422 -46.29 0.87 22.69
N PRO A 423 -46.41 1.01 21.36
CA PRO A 423 -47.04 -0.04 20.57
C PRO A 423 -46.17 -1.31 20.60
N SER A 424 -46.80 -2.49 20.58
CA SER A 424 -46.09 -3.75 20.40
C SER A 424 -45.55 -3.84 18.96
N VAL A 425 -44.23 -3.75 18.80
CA VAL A 425 -43.56 -3.89 17.51
C VAL A 425 -43.44 -5.38 17.19
N THR A 426 -44.25 -5.82 16.22
CA THR A 426 -44.31 -7.22 15.76
C THR A 426 -43.81 -7.37 14.32
N LYS A 427 -43.55 -6.25 13.64
CA LYS A 427 -43.02 -6.21 12.28
C LYS A 427 -41.92 -5.15 12.18
N ALA A 428 -40.85 -5.46 11.48
CA ALA A 428 -39.81 -4.49 11.13
C ALA A 428 -39.34 -4.70 9.70
N ASN A 429 -38.91 -3.61 9.06
CA ASN A 429 -38.30 -3.64 7.74
C ASN A 429 -36.84 -3.24 7.88
N LEU A 430 -35.94 -3.94 7.20
CA LEU A 430 -34.51 -3.69 7.25
C LEU A 430 -33.95 -3.80 5.82
N THR A 431 -33.32 -2.73 5.35
CA THR A 431 -32.67 -2.72 4.03
C THR A 431 -31.18 -2.92 4.21
N ASP A 432 -30.57 -3.74 3.37
CA ASP A 432 -29.12 -3.83 3.32
C ASP A 432 -28.51 -2.47 2.95
N ASN A 433 -27.32 -2.21 3.43
CA ASN A 433 -26.56 -0.99 3.15
C ASN A 433 -25.08 -1.29 2.86
N GLY A 434 -24.72 -2.57 2.65
CA GLY A 434 -23.35 -3.02 2.41
C GLY A 434 -22.46 -3.02 3.67
N SER A 435 -23.00 -2.67 4.84
CA SER A 435 -22.28 -2.81 6.12
C SER A 435 -22.13 -4.28 6.48
N ALA A 436 -21.05 -4.66 7.17
CA ALA A 436 -20.82 -6.06 7.57
C ALA A 436 -22.00 -6.72 8.31
N LYS A 437 -22.84 -5.91 8.98
CA LYS A 437 -24.03 -6.32 9.70
C LYS A 437 -25.05 -5.17 9.69
N VAL A 438 -26.32 -5.52 9.57
CA VAL A 438 -27.46 -4.61 9.80
C VAL A 438 -28.35 -5.16 10.91
N SER A 439 -28.99 -4.28 11.67
CA SER A 439 -29.72 -4.64 12.88
C SER A 439 -30.97 -3.80 13.06
N THR A 440 -31.99 -4.37 13.71
CA THR A 440 -33.19 -3.66 14.16
C THR A 440 -33.63 -4.19 15.51
N SER A 441 -34.51 -3.48 16.21
CA SER A 441 -34.99 -3.89 17.53
C SER A 441 -36.41 -3.38 17.76
N GLY A 442 -37.10 -3.98 18.71
CA GLY A 442 -38.41 -3.53 19.14
C GLY A 442 -38.81 -4.14 20.47
N ALA A 443 -40.05 -3.90 20.88
CA ALA A 443 -40.59 -4.48 22.09
C ALA A 443 -42.04 -4.90 21.90
N VAL A 444 -42.45 -5.94 22.62
CA VAL A 444 -43.85 -6.35 22.75
C VAL A 444 -44.22 -6.39 24.22
N PHE A 445 -45.46 -6.04 24.54
CA PHE A 445 -45.91 -5.88 25.93
C PHE A 445 -46.82 -7.02 26.30
N PHE A 446 -46.89 -7.30 27.60
CA PHE A 446 -47.80 -8.30 28.13
C PHE A 446 -48.35 -7.87 29.48
N THR A 447 -49.47 -8.47 29.85
CA THR A 447 -50.04 -8.38 31.20
C THR A 447 -50.25 -9.77 31.76
N ASP A 448 -50.11 -9.91 33.07
CA ASP A 448 -50.49 -11.10 33.80
C ASP A 448 -51.50 -10.72 34.89
N ALA A 449 -52.57 -11.51 35.02
CA ALA A 449 -53.54 -11.33 36.09
C ALA A 449 -52.94 -11.75 37.45
N ASP A 450 -51.96 -12.65 37.43
CA ASP A 450 -51.28 -13.21 38.59
C ASP A 450 -49.99 -12.42 38.87
N THR A 451 -50.12 -11.24 39.48
CA THR A 451 -49.01 -10.27 39.74
C THR A 451 -47.82 -10.77 40.58
N ALA A 452 -47.85 -12.02 41.07
CA ALA A 452 -46.75 -12.64 41.82
C ALA A 452 -45.89 -13.58 40.95
N ASP A 453 -46.27 -13.80 39.70
CA ASP A 453 -45.61 -14.71 38.78
C ASP A 453 -44.30 -14.12 38.25
N THR A 454 -43.37 -15.01 37.88
CA THR A 454 -42.09 -14.63 37.27
C THR A 454 -42.07 -15.07 35.83
N HIS A 455 -41.82 -14.15 34.91
CA HIS A 455 -41.87 -14.45 33.49
C HIS A 455 -40.50 -14.77 32.91
N THR A 456 -40.47 -15.70 31.96
CA THR A 456 -39.31 -15.99 31.12
C THR A 456 -39.70 -15.93 29.65
N VAL A 457 -38.78 -15.45 28.80
CA VAL A 457 -38.97 -15.39 27.35
C VAL A 457 -37.99 -16.33 26.65
N SER A 458 -38.47 -17.02 25.62
CA SER A 458 -37.65 -17.78 24.68
C SER A 458 -37.98 -17.40 23.24
N VAL A 459 -37.00 -17.54 22.35
CA VAL A 459 -37.13 -17.24 20.92
C VAL A 459 -36.95 -18.53 20.14
N THR A 460 -37.86 -18.79 19.21
CA THR A 460 -37.74 -19.87 18.23
C THR A 460 -37.70 -19.28 16.83
N SER A 461 -36.66 -19.57 16.05
CA SER A 461 -36.56 -19.19 14.63
C SER A 461 -37.29 -20.18 13.72
N GLN A 462 -37.64 -19.72 12.53
CA GLN A 462 -38.16 -20.54 11.45
C GLN A 462 -37.02 -21.03 10.55
N SER A 463 -37.20 -22.19 9.92
CA SER A 463 -36.25 -22.70 8.92
C SER A 463 -36.19 -21.75 7.72
N GLY A 464 -35.00 -21.28 7.38
CA GLY A 464 -34.77 -20.37 6.26
C GLY A 464 -34.68 -18.89 6.66
N ASP A 465 -34.77 -18.56 7.95
CA ASP A 465 -34.45 -17.22 8.43
C ASP A 465 -32.95 -16.91 8.18
N LEU A 466 -32.64 -15.70 7.72
CA LEU A 466 -31.29 -15.25 7.38
C LEU A 466 -30.54 -14.64 8.58
N GLY A 467 -31.27 -14.05 9.52
CA GLY A 467 -30.72 -13.43 10.72
C GLY A 467 -31.03 -14.17 12.01
N THR A 468 -30.75 -13.49 13.12
CA THR A 468 -30.94 -14.01 14.47
C THR A 468 -31.69 -12.99 15.30
N LEU A 469 -32.67 -13.45 16.08
CA LEU A 469 -33.40 -12.62 17.04
C LEU A 469 -33.10 -13.07 18.46
N THR A 470 -32.77 -12.12 19.32
CA THR A 470 -32.63 -12.31 20.77
C THR A 470 -33.70 -11.51 21.50
N ALA A 471 -34.15 -12.01 22.64
CA ALA A 471 -35.14 -11.33 23.46
C ALA A 471 -34.73 -11.31 24.93
N THR A 472 -35.06 -10.21 25.60
CA THR A 472 -34.91 -10.00 27.04
C THR A 472 -36.26 -9.58 27.60
N ILE A 473 -36.49 -9.86 28.88
CA ILE A 473 -37.74 -9.56 29.55
C ILE A 473 -37.47 -8.64 30.74
N ASP A 474 -38.31 -7.62 30.88
CA ASP A 474 -38.39 -6.72 32.01
C ASP A 474 -39.88 -6.51 32.32
N ASP A 475 -40.26 -6.21 33.56
CA ASP A 475 -41.65 -6.25 34.06
C ASP A 475 -42.71 -5.72 33.05
N GLY A 476 -43.57 -6.62 32.53
CA GLY A 476 -44.62 -6.32 31.54
C GLY A 476 -44.15 -6.07 30.09
N LYS A 477 -42.87 -6.24 29.79
CA LYS A 477 -42.23 -5.93 28.50
C LYS A 477 -41.23 -7.00 28.06
N VAL A 478 -41.31 -7.41 26.81
CA VAL A 478 -40.29 -8.21 26.13
C VAL A 478 -39.60 -7.34 25.09
N THR A 479 -38.31 -7.06 25.28
CA THR A 479 -37.47 -6.33 24.32
C THR A 479 -36.74 -7.31 23.43
N TRP A 480 -36.84 -7.16 22.13
CA TRP A 480 -36.17 -8.02 21.15
C TRP A 480 -35.21 -7.22 20.27
N SER A 481 -34.14 -7.87 19.83
CA SER A 481 -33.16 -7.35 18.87
C SER A 481 -32.92 -8.39 17.79
N TYR A 482 -32.85 -7.92 16.56
CA TYR A 482 -32.62 -8.72 15.37
C TYR A 482 -31.34 -8.26 14.68
N ASP A 483 -30.54 -9.23 14.27
CA ASP A 483 -29.23 -9.04 13.67
C ASP A 483 -29.03 -9.97 12.48
N VAL A 484 -28.54 -9.43 11.37
CA VAL A 484 -28.21 -10.20 10.18
C VAL A 484 -26.91 -9.70 9.55
N SER A 485 -26.04 -10.64 9.18
CA SER A 485 -24.79 -10.32 8.49
C SER A 485 -25.05 -10.05 7.01
N HIS A 486 -24.32 -9.10 6.42
CA HIS A 486 -24.43 -8.82 4.99
C HIS A 486 -24.19 -10.06 4.11
N ALA A 487 -23.29 -10.97 4.49
CA ALA A 487 -23.08 -12.22 3.77
C ALA A 487 -24.34 -13.10 3.61
N ASN A 488 -25.34 -12.95 4.48
CA ASN A 488 -26.60 -13.69 4.39
C ASN A 488 -27.65 -12.95 3.55
N ILE A 489 -27.55 -11.62 3.43
CA ILE A 489 -28.51 -10.77 2.69
C ILE A 489 -28.04 -10.51 1.26
N ALA A 490 -26.73 -10.42 1.04
CA ALA A 490 -26.08 -10.15 -0.24
C ALA A 490 -26.59 -11.00 -1.42
N PRO A 491 -27.05 -12.26 -1.25
CA PRO A 491 -27.67 -12.99 -2.36
C PRO A 491 -29.04 -12.45 -2.83
N LEU A 492 -29.64 -11.48 -2.13
CA LEU A 492 -30.88 -10.82 -2.53
C LEU A 492 -30.57 -9.65 -3.45
N ALA A 493 -31.07 -9.68 -4.68
CA ALA A 493 -30.90 -8.58 -5.63
C ALA A 493 -31.57 -7.27 -5.15
N ALA A 494 -31.21 -6.13 -5.76
CA ALA A 494 -31.82 -4.84 -5.46
C ALA A 494 -33.36 -4.88 -5.42
N GLY A 495 -33.92 -4.55 -4.26
CA GLY A 495 -35.37 -4.51 -4.03
C GLY A 495 -36.02 -5.89 -3.86
N GLN A 496 -35.27 -6.98 -3.98
CA GLN A 496 -35.75 -8.31 -3.61
C GLN A 496 -35.89 -8.39 -2.09
N THR A 497 -37.02 -8.93 -1.62
CA THR A 497 -37.29 -9.04 -0.20
C THR A 497 -37.28 -10.48 0.29
N HIS A 498 -36.78 -10.70 1.52
CA HIS A 498 -36.92 -11.94 2.28
C HIS A 498 -37.58 -11.65 3.62
N THR A 499 -38.35 -12.59 4.19
CA THR A 499 -39.02 -12.37 5.49
C THR A 499 -38.60 -13.43 6.49
N ASP A 500 -37.91 -12.99 7.53
CA ASP A 500 -37.58 -13.82 8.69
C ASP A 500 -38.75 -13.80 9.69
N THR A 501 -39.04 -14.95 10.31
CA THR A 501 -40.15 -15.10 11.24
C THR A 501 -39.74 -15.79 12.54
N PHE A 502 -39.80 -15.06 13.65
CA PHE A 502 -39.46 -15.56 14.98
C PHE A 502 -40.71 -15.66 15.86
N THR A 503 -40.79 -16.71 16.68
CA THR A 503 -41.84 -16.85 17.70
C THR A 503 -41.25 -16.61 19.08
N LEU A 504 -41.69 -15.55 19.74
CA LEU A 504 -41.48 -15.32 21.16
C LEU A 504 -42.46 -16.18 21.96
N THR A 505 -41.95 -16.94 22.92
CA THR A 505 -42.78 -17.69 23.89
C THR A 505 -42.50 -17.17 25.29
N LEU A 506 -43.55 -16.65 25.92
CA LEU A 506 -43.58 -16.16 27.29
C LEU A 506 -44.13 -17.27 28.20
N ASN A 507 -43.46 -17.52 29.33
CA ASN A 507 -43.86 -18.52 30.32
C ASN A 507 -43.89 -17.89 31.71
N ASP A 508 -44.99 -18.09 32.44
CA ASP A 508 -45.24 -17.54 33.79
C ASP A 508 -44.57 -18.32 34.94
N GLY A 509 -43.92 -19.45 34.64
CA GLY A 509 -43.29 -20.33 35.62
C GLY A 509 -44.26 -21.26 36.36
N HIS A 510 -45.57 -21.12 36.14
CA HIS A 510 -46.64 -21.91 36.77
C HIS A 510 -47.50 -22.69 35.77
N GLY A 511 -47.07 -22.73 34.50
CA GLY A 511 -47.61 -23.60 33.45
C GLY A 511 -48.54 -22.90 32.47
N GLY A 512 -48.71 -21.58 32.56
CA GLY A 512 -49.32 -20.75 31.53
C GLY A 512 -48.27 -20.18 30.58
N THR A 513 -48.60 -20.19 29.29
CA THR A 513 -47.71 -19.65 28.25
C THR A 513 -48.49 -18.82 27.24
N ALA A 514 -47.80 -17.85 26.63
CA ALA A 514 -48.31 -17.05 25.53
C ALA A 514 -47.25 -16.94 24.43
N THR A 515 -47.70 -16.76 23.18
CA THR A 515 -46.80 -16.61 22.04
C THR A 515 -47.07 -15.33 21.27
N GLN A 516 -46.00 -14.74 20.72
CA GLN A 516 -46.05 -13.59 19.84
C GLN A 516 -45.08 -13.79 18.67
N THR A 517 -45.57 -13.59 17.45
CA THR A 517 -44.73 -13.66 16.24
C THR A 517 -44.12 -12.29 15.97
N ILE A 518 -42.82 -12.28 15.65
CA ILE A 518 -42.06 -11.13 15.14
C ILE A 518 -41.63 -11.45 13.71
N THR A 519 -41.97 -10.58 12.76
CA THR A 519 -41.53 -10.72 11.36
C THR A 519 -40.58 -9.59 10.98
N VAL A 520 -39.42 -9.93 10.42
CA VAL A 520 -38.47 -8.95 9.88
C VAL A 520 -38.39 -9.12 8.37
N THR A 521 -38.80 -8.11 7.62
CA THR A 521 -38.68 -8.10 6.16
C THR A 521 -37.37 -7.43 5.77
N LEU A 522 -36.48 -8.22 5.18
CA LEU A 522 -35.19 -7.83 4.65
C LEU A 522 -35.34 -7.40 3.19
N THR A 523 -34.68 -6.32 2.79
CA THR A 523 -34.62 -5.87 1.39
C THR A 523 -33.17 -5.82 0.93
N GLY A 524 -32.86 -6.54 -0.14
CA GLY A 524 -31.53 -6.54 -0.75
C GLY A 524 -31.21 -5.24 -1.48
N ILE A 525 -29.92 -4.96 -1.60
CA ILE A 525 -29.36 -3.96 -2.52
C ILE A 525 -28.68 -4.68 -3.67
N ASP A 526 -28.36 -3.96 -4.73
CA ASP A 526 -27.47 -4.49 -5.77
C ASP A 526 -26.03 -4.45 -5.23
N ASP A 527 -25.31 -5.54 -5.26
CA ASP A 527 -23.89 -5.62 -4.89
C ASP A 527 -23.01 -5.40 -6.13
N ALA A 528 -21.82 -4.80 -5.96
CA ALA A 528 -20.93 -4.56 -7.10
C ALA A 528 -20.16 -5.84 -7.49
N PRO A 529 -19.83 -6.05 -8.79
CA PRO A 529 -19.11 -7.24 -9.22
C PRO A 529 -17.70 -7.24 -8.63
N VAL A 530 -17.20 -8.40 -8.24
CA VAL A 530 -15.86 -8.56 -7.66
C VAL A 530 -14.91 -9.16 -8.69
N ILE A 531 -13.81 -8.46 -8.98
CA ILE A 531 -12.74 -8.95 -9.88
C ILE A 531 -11.67 -9.69 -9.07
N GLY A 532 -11.75 -11.02 -9.08
CA GLY A 532 -10.82 -11.92 -8.38
C GLY A 532 -9.52 -12.22 -9.12
N SER A 533 -9.45 -11.94 -10.42
CA SER A 533 -8.21 -12.08 -11.22
C SER A 533 -7.11 -11.08 -10.78
N GLY A 534 -5.84 -11.41 -11.04
CA GLY A 534 -4.67 -10.63 -10.60
C GLY A 534 -4.57 -9.23 -11.25
N THR A 535 -3.48 -8.50 -10.99
CA THR A 535 -3.21 -7.21 -11.67
C THR A 535 -2.11 -7.31 -12.72
N THR A 536 -1.55 -8.50 -12.92
CA THR A 536 -0.45 -8.74 -13.86
C THR A 536 -0.64 -10.08 -14.56
N ALA A 537 -0.23 -10.16 -15.82
CA ALA A 537 -0.07 -11.43 -16.53
C ALA A 537 1.12 -11.38 -17.49
N SER A 538 1.63 -12.54 -17.85
CA SER A 538 2.68 -12.70 -18.87
C SER A 538 2.10 -13.40 -20.09
N PHE A 539 2.42 -12.91 -21.29
CA PHE A 539 2.03 -13.54 -22.53
C PHE A 539 3.23 -13.65 -23.47
N ALA A 540 3.49 -14.84 -23.99
CA ALA A 540 4.53 -15.03 -24.99
C ALA A 540 4.23 -14.23 -26.26
N GLU A 541 5.25 -13.60 -26.83
CA GLU A 541 5.14 -13.02 -28.16
C GLU A 541 4.79 -14.07 -29.22
N ASN A 542 4.27 -13.61 -30.36
CA ASN A 542 3.66 -14.44 -31.41
C ASN A 542 2.49 -15.33 -30.95
N GLY A 543 2.16 -15.31 -29.66
CA GLY A 543 1.07 -16.06 -29.07
C GLY A 543 -0.27 -15.69 -29.72
N THR A 544 -1.09 -16.71 -29.95
CA THR A 544 -2.49 -16.53 -30.33
C THR A 544 -3.35 -17.19 -29.25
N GLY A 545 -4.34 -16.46 -28.72
CA GLY A 545 -5.21 -16.96 -27.66
C GLY A 545 -5.42 -15.95 -26.52
N VAL A 546 -5.85 -16.48 -25.37
CA VAL A 546 -6.18 -15.70 -24.18
C VAL A 546 -4.90 -15.25 -23.49
N ALA A 547 -4.69 -13.94 -23.48
CA ALA A 547 -3.57 -13.32 -22.77
C ALA A 547 -3.89 -13.07 -21.31
N TYR A 548 -5.16 -12.84 -20.99
CA TYR A 548 -5.64 -12.60 -19.64
C TYR A 548 -7.11 -13.03 -19.52
N HIS A 549 -7.49 -13.61 -18.39
CA HIS A 549 -8.89 -13.95 -18.11
C HIS A 549 -9.38 -13.11 -16.93
N ILE A 550 -10.42 -12.31 -17.17
CA ILE A 550 -11.07 -11.50 -16.14
C ILE A 550 -11.99 -12.43 -15.32
N ALA A 551 -11.41 -13.10 -14.33
CA ALA A 551 -12.20 -13.84 -13.35
C ALA A 551 -12.96 -12.85 -12.47
N ALA A 552 -14.28 -12.79 -12.64
CA ALA A 552 -15.17 -11.97 -11.86
C ALA A 552 -16.42 -12.76 -11.44
N SER A 553 -16.98 -12.36 -10.31
CA SER A 553 -18.20 -12.93 -9.77
C SER A 553 -19.02 -11.83 -9.14
N ASP A 554 -20.33 -12.03 -9.12
CA ASP A 554 -21.27 -11.18 -8.43
C ASP A 554 -22.23 -12.08 -7.65
N VAL A 555 -22.57 -11.64 -6.44
CA VAL A 555 -23.30 -12.44 -5.45
C VAL A 555 -24.80 -12.46 -5.71
N ASP A 556 -25.35 -11.41 -6.32
CA ASP A 556 -26.77 -11.29 -6.64
C ASP A 556 -27.07 -11.29 -8.16
N SER A 557 -26.05 -11.02 -8.98
CA SER A 557 -26.21 -10.83 -10.41
C SER A 557 -25.46 -11.89 -11.23
N PRO A 558 -26.16 -12.84 -11.88
CA PRO A 558 -25.49 -13.93 -12.59
C PRO A 558 -24.95 -13.53 -13.96
N THR A 559 -25.29 -12.34 -14.47
CA THR A 559 -24.91 -11.89 -15.82
C THR A 559 -23.92 -10.74 -15.72
N LEU A 560 -22.71 -10.95 -16.23
CA LEU A 560 -21.65 -9.94 -16.24
C LEU A 560 -21.28 -9.57 -17.67
N THR A 561 -21.02 -8.28 -17.89
CA THR A 561 -20.49 -7.74 -19.14
C THR A 561 -19.10 -7.18 -18.91
N TYR A 562 -18.23 -7.37 -19.89
CA TYR A 562 -16.81 -7.05 -19.80
C TYR A 562 -16.43 -5.99 -20.84
N SER A 563 -15.65 -5.00 -20.44
CA SER A 563 -15.10 -3.99 -21.34
C SER A 563 -13.68 -3.61 -20.96
N LEU A 564 -12.97 -3.01 -21.91
CA LEU A 564 -11.58 -2.58 -21.75
C LEU A 564 -11.47 -1.08 -22.01
N SER A 565 -10.64 -0.40 -21.22
CA SER A 565 -10.23 0.99 -21.39
C SER A 565 -8.76 1.15 -20.99
N GLY A 566 -8.19 2.34 -21.11
CA GLY A 566 -6.75 2.58 -20.86
C GLY A 566 -5.96 2.79 -22.14
N ALA A 567 -4.65 2.97 -22.00
CA ALA A 567 -3.76 3.36 -23.10
C ALA A 567 -3.71 2.29 -24.21
N ASP A 568 -3.64 1.02 -23.82
CA ASP A 568 -3.40 -0.08 -24.76
C ASP A 568 -4.67 -0.89 -25.08
N ALA A 569 -5.83 -0.53 -24.52
CA ALA A 569 -7.07 -1.27 -24.69
C ALA A 569 -7.50 -1.44 -26.17
N ALA A 570 -7.13 -0.50 -27.03
CA ALA A 570 -7.40 -0.58 -28.46
C ALA A 570 -6.75 -1.80 -29.14
N LEU A 571 -5.70 -2.38 -28.54
CA LEU A 571 -4.95 -3.53 -29.06
C LEU A 571 -5.57 -4.89 -28.69
N PHE A 572 -6.58 -4.91 -27.84
CA PHE A 572 -7.20 -6.13 -27.32
C PHE A 572 -8.67 -6.28 -27.72
N ASN A 573 -9.14 -7.54 -27.76
CA ASN A 573 -10.55 -7.90 -27.70
C ASN A 573 -10.86 -8.49 -26.33
N VAL A 574 -12.08 -8.30 -25.85
CA VAL A 574 -12.61 -9.00 -24.67
C VAL A 574 -13.86 -9.79 -25.06
N SER A 575 -13.93 -11.04 -24.65
CA SER A 575 -15.09 -11.92 -24.91
C SER A 575 -16.21 -11.70 -23.89
N VAL A 576 -17.38 -12.29 -24.17
CA VAL A 576 -18.51 -12.33 -23.22
C VAL A 576 -18.21 -13.17 -21.96
N THR A 577 -17.16 -13.99 -21.99
CA THR A 577 -16.68 -14.79 -20.84
C THR A 577 -15.54 -14.12 -20.08
N GLY A 578 -15.14 -12.89 -20.46
CA GLY A 578 -14.04 -12.15 -19.81
C GLY A 578 -12.66 -12.52 -20.33
N ASP A 579 -12.54 -13.27 -21.44
CA ASP A 579 -11.25 -13.60 -22.05
C ASP A 579 -10.71 -12.43 -22.86
N VAL A 580 -9.54 -11.94 -22.49
CA VAL A 580 -8.82 -10.86 -23.15
C VAL A 580 -7.78 -11.46 -24.10
N THR A 581 -7.83 -11.05 -25.37
CA THR A 581 -6.97 -11.56 -26.45
C THR A 581 -6.37 -10.39 -27.23
N PHE A 582 -5.14 -10.52 -27.71
CA PHE A 582 -4.57 -9.54 -28.62
C PHE A 582 -5.29 -9.56 -29.97
N LYS A 583 -5.60 -8.38 -30.55
CA LYS A 583 -6.17 -8.26 -31.91
C LYS A 583 -5.19 -8.70 -33.00
N SER A 584 -3.90 -8.56 -32.73
CA SER A 584 -2.80 -9.04 -33.57
C SER A 584 -1.73 -9.55 -32.63
N ALA A 585 -1.12 -10.69 -32.96
CA ALA A 585 -0.08 -11.27 -32.13
C ALA A 585 0.97 -10.19 -31.77
N PRO A 586 1.33 -10.07 -30.47
CA PRO A 586 2.35 -9.13 -30.05
C PRO A 586 3.72 -9.63 -30.51
N ASP A 587 4.62 -8.68 -30.70
CA ASP A 587 5.99 -8.83 -31.21
C ASP A 587 6.86 -8.03 -30.22
N PHE A 588 7.78 -8.72 -29.55
CA PHE A 588 8.55 -8.17 -28.44
C PHE A 588 9.60 -7.17 -28.92
N GLU A 589 10.16 -7.39 -30.11
CA GLU A 589 11.11 -6.49 -30.77
C GLU A 589 10.43 -5.26 -31.39
N ALA A 590 9.13 -5.32 -31.69
CA ALA A 590 8.34 -4.22 -32.23
C ALA A 590 7.07 -3.91 -31.39
N PRO A 591 7.24 -3.46 -30.12
CA PRO A 591 6.12 -3.22 -29.22
C PRO A 591 5.18 -2.12 -29.74
N LYS A 592 3.87 -2.37 -29.61
CA LYS A 592 2.79 -1.50 -30.08
C LYS A 592 2.05 -0.76 -28.95
N ASP A 593 2.38 -1.09 -27.71
CA ASP A 593 1.95 -0.35 -26.53
C ASP A 593 2.36 1.14 -26.62
N ALA A 594 1.69 1.98 -25.85
CA ALA A 594 1.81 3.43 -25.96
C ALA A 594 3.22 3.95 -25.63
N ASN A 595 3.93 3.27 -24.73
CA ASN A 595 5.24 3.63 -24.17
C ASN A 595 6.40 2.76 -24.69
N ARG A 596 6.15 1.68 -25.45
CA ARG A 596 7.16 0.81 -26.06
C ARG A 596 8.04 0.06 -25.05
N ASP A 597 7.49 -0.35 -23.91
CA ASP A 597 8.23 -1.06 -22.86
C ASP A 597 7.84 -2.54 -22.69
N ASN A 598 7.03 -3.08 -23.60
CA ASN A 598 6.51 -4.45 -23.59
C ASN A 598 5.54 -4.74 -22.44
N VAL A 599 5.02 -3.71 -21.77
CA VAL A 599 4.00 -3.82 -20.73
C VAL A 599 2.74 -3.12 -21.19
N TYR A 600 1.72 -3.93 -21.52
CA TYR A 600 0.46 -3.42 -22.04
C TYR A 600 -0.49 -3.11 -20.88
N ASP A 601 -0.74 -1.83 -20.65
CA ASP A 601 -1.56 -1.32 -19.56
C ASP A 601 -3.03 -1.17 -19.99
N VAL A 602 -3.88 -2.03 -19.44
CA VAL A 602 -5.33 -2.01 -19.66
C VAL A 602 -6.09 -1.89 -18.36
N THR A 603 -7.18 -1.13 -18.38
CA THR A 603 -8.18 -1.10 -17.33
C THR A 603 -9.33 -2.01 -17.74
N VAL A 604 -9.49 -3.13 -17.05
CA VAL A 604 -10.63 -4.02 -17.22
C VAL A 604 -11.82 -3.48 -16.43
N ALA A 605 -13.01 -3.56 -17.01
CA ALA A 605 -14.25 -3.14 -16.36
C ALA A 605 -15.29 -4.26 -16.46
N VAL A 606 -15.89 -4.61 -15.33
CA VAL A 606 -16.95 -5.62 -15.20
C VAL A 606 -18.22 -4.92 -14.74
N ASN A 607 -19.32 -5.17 -15.44
CA ASN A 607 -20.61 -4.52 -15.22
C ASN A 607 -21.74 -5.55 -15.19
N ASP A 608 -22.53 -5.57 -14.11
CA ASP A 608 -23.72 -6.42 -13.91
C ASP A 608 -24.99 -5.90 -14.61
N GLY A 609 -24.96 -4.67 -15.11
CA GLY A 609 -26.06 -3.95 -15.71
C GLY A 609 -26.38 -2.62 -15.02
N THR A 610 -26.01 -2.47 -13.74
CA THR A 610 -26.26 -1.29 -12.92
C THR A 610 -25.01 -0.75 -12.22
N LYS A 611 -24.09 -1.61 -11.78
CA LYS A 611 -22.80 -1.21 -11.19
C LYS A 611 -21.61 -1.65 -12.04
N ILE A 612 -20.49 -0.96 -11.85
CA ILE A 612 -19.25 -1.22 -12.58
C ILE A 612 -18.08 -1.27 -11.61
N THR A 613 -17.30 -2.34 -11.69
CA THR A 613 -16.01 -2.48 -11.02
C THR A 613 -14.89 -2.45 -12.04
N THR A 614 -13.85 -1.64 -11.78
CA THR A 614 -12.68 -1.52 -12.66
C THR A 614 -11.40 -1.98 -11.97
N LYS A 615 -10.46 -2.56 -12.73
CA LYS A 615 -9.14 -2.95 -12.24
C LYS A 615 -8.08 -2.72 -13.31
N ASN A 616 -6.94 -2.15 -12.94
CA ASN A 616 -5.80 -2.03 -13.85
C ASN A 616 -5.04 -3.35 -13.91
N VAL A 617 -4.65 -3.74 -15.12
CA VAL A 617 -3.94 -4.99 -15.42
C VAL A 617 -2.79 -4.66 -16.36
N ALA A 618 -1.59 -5.08 -15.98
CA ALA A 618 -0.39 -5.01 -16.81
C ALA A 618 -0.13 -6.37 -17.45
N ILE A 619 -0.17 -6.46 -18.77
CA ILE A 619 0.16 -7.68 -19.51
C ILE A 619 1.56 -7.52 -20.10
N THR A 620 2.53 -8.19 -19.49
CA THR A 620 3.92 -8.19 -19.97
C THR A 620 4.07 -9.19 -21.11
N VAL A 621 4.45 -8.70 -22.29
CA VAL A 621 4.86 -9.57 -23.38
C VAL A 621 6.26 -10.06 -23.10
N THR A 622 6.46 -11.37 -23.13
CA THR A 622 7.78 -11.98 -22.94
C THR A 622 8.34 -12.39 -24.30
N ASP A 623 9.60 -12.07 -24.52
CA ASP A 623 10.39 -12.57 -25.64
C ASP A 623 10.31 -14.10 -25.67
N VAL A 624 9.89 -14.62 -26.82
CA VAL A 624 9.94 -16.02 -27.17
C VAL A 624 10.57 -16.07 -28.54
N ASN A 625 11.77 -16.64 -28.61
CA ASN A 625 12.55 -16.84 -29.82
C ASN A 625 11.73 -16.90 -31.13
N ASP A 626 11.43 -15.73 -31.69
CA ASP A 626 11.02 -15.48 -33.07
C ASP A 626 11.76 -16.38 -34.05
N THR A 627 11.04 -17.37 -34.58
CA THR A 627 11.56 -18.20 -35.65
C THR A 627 11.37 -17.50 -37.00
N ALA A 628 11.86 -16.26 -37.12
CA ALA A 628 11.92 -15.53 -38.39
C ALA A 628 13.28 -15.78 -39.07
N GLY A 629 13.59 -17.06 -39.36
CA GLY A 629 14.87 -17.39 -39.99
C GLY A 629 15.24 -18.86 -40.11
N GLY A 630 14.35 -19.82 -39.78
CA GLY A 630 14.65 -21.26 -39.82
C GLY A 630 14.88 -21.89 -41.21
N GLY A 631 15.30 -21.10 -42.20
CA GLY A 631 15.77 -21.59 -43.50
C GLY A 631 17.30 -21.73 -43.52
N VAL A 632 17.79 -22.71 -44.27
CA VAL A 632 19.22 -22.82 -44.58
C VAL A 632 19.61 -21.69 -45.54
N LEU A 633 20.41 -20.73 -45.07
CA LEU A 633 21.03 -19.72 -45.93
C LEU A 633 22.27 -20.35 -46.59
N THR A 634 22.16 -20.70 -47.88
CA THR A 634 23.28 -21.22 -48.67
C THR A 634 23.92 -20.08 -49.48
N VAL A 635 25.11 -19.64 -49.09
CA VAL A 635 25.86 -18.58 -49.77
C VAL A 635 26.77 -19.20 -50.83
N THR A 636 26.49 -18.91 -52.10
CA THR A 636 27.32 -19.31 -53.26
C THR A 636 27.82 -18.06 -53.99
N GLY A 637 28.74 -17.31 -53.36
CA GLY A 637 29.32 -16.08 -53.92
C GLY A 637 29.61 -15.02 -52.84
N SER A 638 29.86 -13.78 -53.25
CA SER A 638 29.91 -12.65 -52.32
C SER A 638 28.51 -12.08 -52.13
N THR A 639 28.01 -12.13 -50.90
CA THR A 639 26.68 -11.62 -50.53
C THR A 639 26.83 -10.58 -49.44
N GLY A 640 26.30 -9.38 -49.69
CA GLY A 640 26.30 -8.30 -48.72
C GLY A 640 25.18 -8.43 -47.70
N PHE A 641 25.45 -8.18 -46.42
CA PHE A 641 24.44 -8.20 -45.35
C PHE A 641 24.58 -7.00 -44.40
N THR A 642 23.47 -6.66 -43.74
CA THR A 642 23.42 -5.69 -42.63
C THR A 642 23.12 -6.38 -41.29
N SER A 643 22.26 -7.40 -41.30
CA SER A 643 21.97 -8.26 -40.13
C SER A 643 21.51 -9.67 -40.56
N ILE A 644 21.92 -10.70 -39.83
CA ILE A 644 21.46 -12.10 -39.98
C ILE A 644 21.13 -12.64 -38.58
N ASP A 645 19.93 -13.17 -38.37
CA ASP A 645 19.52 -13.71 -37.06
C ASP A 645 18.86 -15.08 -37.22
N ARG A 646 19.12 -16.01 -36.28
CA ARG A 646 18.51 -17.35 -36.17
C ARG A 646 18.51 -18.20 -37.46
N ALA A 647 19.61 -18.20 -38.21
CA ALA A 647 19.77 -18.94 -39.47
C ALA A 647 20.69 -20.17 -39.33
N THR A 648 20.48 -21.21 -40.15
CA THR A 648 21.55 -22.18 -40.45
C THR A 648 22.35 -21.70 -41.65
N ILE A 649 23.58 -21.27 -41.44
CA ILE A 649 24.44 -20.69 -42.49
C ILE A 649 25.37 -21.77 -43.03
N ASN A 650 25.29 -22.02 -44.35
CA ASN A 650 26.20 -22.88 -45.10
C ASN A 650 26.97 -22.03 -46.12
N ILE A 651 28.26 -21.79 -45.88
CA ILE A 651 29.14 -21.08 -46.84
C ILE A 651 29.89 -22.12 -47.67
N GLY A 652 29.74 -22.10 -48.99
CA GLY A 652 30.54 -22.94 -49.88
C GLY A 652 31.99 -22.44 -49.96
N VAL A 653 32.93 -23.35 -50.24
CA VAL A 653 34.42 -23.21 -50.25
C VAL A 653 35.03 -22.00 -51.01
N THR A 654 34.23 -21.15 -51.65
CA THR A 654 34.66 -19.96 -52.41
C THR A 654 33.75 -18.72 -52.21
N GLY A 655 32.82 -18.72 -51.26
CA GLY A 655 31.97 -17.57 -50.93
C GLY A 655 32.53 -16.75 -49.78
N ASN A 656 32.46 -15.41 -49.88
CA ASN A 656 32.79 -14.49 -48.79
C ASN A 656 31.52 -13.73 -48.39
N LEU A 657 31.14 -13.79 -47.12
CA LEU A 657 30.27 -12.76 -46.55
C LEU A 657 31.05 -11.43 -46.58
N HIS A 658 30.40 -10.34 -46.97
CA HIS A 658 30.97 -8.99 -46.92
C HIS A 658 29.94 -8.05 -46.31
N GLU A 659 30.34 -7.17 -45.43
CA GLU A 659 29.43 -6.19 -44.85
C GLU A 659 29.06 -5.10 -45.88
N ILE A 660 27.83 -4.58 -45.91
CA ILE A 660 27.51 -3.43 -46.79
C ILE A 660 27.69 -2.09 -46.06
N ASP A 661 27.59 -2.08 -44.72
CA ASP A 661 27.62 -0.87 -43.88
C ASP A 661 28.80 -0.87 -42.89
N ARG A 662 28.74 -0.08 -41.80
CA ARG A 662 29.84 0.14 -40.84
C ARG A 662 29.79 -0.75 -39.58
N ALA A 663 28.77 -1.60 -39.40
CA ALA A 663 28.68 -2.60 -38.33
C ALA A 663 27.63 -3.70 -38.66
N GLY A 664 28.09 -4.89 -39.06
CA GLY A 664 27.25 -6.02 -39.45
C GLY A 664 27.10 -7.00 -38.29
N VAL A 665 25.87 -7.48 -38.05
CA VAL A 665 25.58 -8.36 -36.91
C VAL A 665 25.03 -9.69 -37.39
N ILE A 666 25.64 -10.79 -36.92
CA ILE A 666 25.09 -12.14 -36.96
C ILE A 666 24.74 -12.51 -35.53
N SER A 667 23.54 -13.04 -35.30
CA SER A 667 23.12 -13.45 -33.96
C SER A 667 22.29 -14.73 -33.93
N ASN A 668 22.32 -15.42 -32.80
CA ASN A 668 21.49 -16.59 -32.48
C ASN A 668 21.47 -17.70 -33.56
N SER A 669 22.50 -17.80 -34.39
CA SER A 669 22.56 -18.61 -35.61
C SER A 669 23.41 -19.86 -35.41
N THR A 670 23.18 -20.89 -36.25
CA THR A 670 24.07 -22.06 -36.38
C THR A 670 24.90 -21.94 -37.65
N ILE A 671 26.21 -21.76 -37.53
CA ILE A 671 27.10 -21.61 -38.69
C ILE A 671 27.87 -22.92 -38.90
N ASN A 672 27.61 -23.59 -40.03
CA ASN A 672 28.22 -24.90 -40.30
C ASN A 672 29.59 -24.82 -40.99
N ASP A 673 29.93 -23.67 -41.58
CA ASP A 673 31.25 -23.34 -42.14
C ASP A 673 31.36 -21.80 -42.27
N LEU A 674 32.35 -21.19 -41.61
CA LEU A 674 32.57 -19.73 -41.62
C LEU A 674 33.43 -19.26 -42.82
N GLY A 675 34.06 -20.18 -43.56
CA GLY A 675 34.96 -19.85 -44.67
C GLY A 675 36.22 -19.07 -44.25
N SER A 676 36.80 -18.30 -45.18
CA SER A 676 37.86 -17.31 -44.88
C SER A 676 37.24 -15.91 -44.86
N LEU A 677 37.21 -15.26 -43.70
CA LEU A 677 36.80 -13.86 -43.58
C LEU A 677 38.05 -12.99 -43.84
N ASN A 678 38.12 -12.38 -45.02
CA ASN A 678 39.20 -11.48 -45.41
C ASN A 678 38.59 -10.12 -45.74
N GLU A 679 38.35 -9.31 -44.70
CA GLU A 679 37.74 -7.99 -44.85
C GLU A 679 38.68 -6.88 -44.42
N THR A 680 38.78 -5.87 -45.28
CA THR A 680 39.58 -4.65 -45.03
C THR A 680 38.64 -3.61 -44.42
N GLN A 681 38.84 -3.21 -43.16
CA GLN A 681 38.04 -2.21 -42.41
C GLN A 681 36.63 -2.62 -41.90
N ALA A 682 36.21 -3.89 -41.94
CA ALA A 682 34.88 -4.32 -41.48
C ALA A 682 34.72 -4.32 -39.94
N MET A 683 33.48 -4.14 -39.46
CA MET A 683 33.10 -4.31 -38.05
C MET A 683 32.05 -5.42 -37.93
N LEU A 684 32.50 -6.66 -37.67
CA LEU A 684 31.61 -7.82 -37.53
C LEU A 684 31.32 -8.11 -36.07
N VAL A 685 30.05 -8.35 -35.74
CA VAL A 685 29.62 -8.87 -34.44
C VAL A 685 28.92 -10.21 -34.63
N LEU A 686 29.39 -11.24 -33.92
CA LEU A 686 28.78 -12.57 -33.76
C LEU A 686 28.26 -12.65 -32.33
N ALA A 687 26.95 -12.82 -32.13
CA ALA A 687 26.32 -12.75 -30.82
C ALA A 687 25.39 -13.93 -30.53
N ASN A 688 25.63 -14.70 -29.47
CA ASN A 688 24.83 -15.88 -29.09
C ASN A 688 24.79 -16.98 -30.17
N ASP A 689 25.83 -17.07 -31.01
CA ASP A 689 25.89 -18.02 -32.13
C ASP A 689 26.50 -19.38 -31.73
N ILE A 690 26.10 -20.45 -32.43
CA ILE A 690 26.74 -21.77 -32.39
C ILE A 690 27.47 -22.01 -33.72
N ILE A 691 28.77 -22.28 -33.68
CA ILE A 691 29.54 -22.62 -34.89
C ILE A 691 29.90 -24.11 -34.84
N THR A 692 29.34 -24.89 -35.76
CA THR A 692 29.41 -26.37 -35.80
C THR A 692 29.98 -26.88 -37.13
N GLY A 693 31.31 -26.90 -37.28
CA GLY A 693 32.00 -27.54 -38.40
C GLY A 693 32.72 -26.62 -39.40
N GLY A 694 33.55 -27.22 -40.27
CA GLY A 694 34.42 -26.56 -41.25
C GLY A 694 35.87 -26.38 -40.76
N SER A 695 36.85 -26.53 -41.67
CA SER A 695 38.18 -25.97 -41.42
C SER A 695 38.02 -24.45 -41.46
N LEU A 696 38.15 -23.77 -40.31
CA LEU A 696 38.25 -22.31 -40.35
C LEU A 696 39.37 -21.96 -41.33
N GLY A 697 39.01 -21.25 -42.40
CA GLY A 697 39.98 -20.42 -43.08
C GLY A 697 40.41 -19.32 -42.11
N ALA A 698 41.57 -18.73 -42.34
CA ALA A 698 42.06 -17.64 -41.50
C ALA A 698 40.98 -16.56 -41.38
N ILE A 699 40.57 -16.25 -40.15
CA ILE A 699 39.79 -15.03 -39.86
C ILE A 699 40.82 -13.93 -39.79
N VAL A 700 40.82 -13.05 -40.79
CA VAL A 700 41.80 -11.96 -40.92
C VAL A 700 41.06 -10.63 -40.85
N ALA A 701 41.16 -9.97 -39.70
CA ALA A 701 40.82 -8.56 -39.60
C ALA A 701 41.98 -7.74 -40.19
N ASN A 702 41.74 -6.97 -41.26
CA ASN A 702 42.74 -6.09 -41.87
C ASN A 702 42.37 -4.62 -41.62
N GLY A 703 42.70 -4.11 -40.43
CA GLY A 703 42.41 -2.76 -39.97
C GLY A 703 40.98 -2.51 -39.50
N GLY A 704 40.21 -3.57 -39.21
CA GLY A 704 38.83 -3.55 -38.71
C GLY A 704 38.69 -4.22 -37.33
N SER A 705 37.45 -4.46 -36.89
CA SER A 705 37.16 -5.13 -35.61
C SER A 705 36.22 -6.32 -35.75
N ILE A 706 36.51 -7.43 -35.08
CA ILE A 706 35.61 -8.60 -35.01
C ILE A 706 35.30 -8.86 -33.54
N THR A 707 34.01 -9.01 -33.22
CA THR A 707 33.51 -9.27 -31.86
C THR A 707 32.77 -10.59 -31.83
N PHE A 708 33.17 -11.48 -30.92
CA PHE A 708 32.46 -12.70 -30.53
C PHE A 708 31.86 -12.45 -29.16
N ASP A 709 30.55 -12.54 -29.02
CA ASP A 709 29.82 -12.29 -27.78
C ASP A 709 28.89 -13.47 -27.48
N HIS A 710 29.10 -14.18 -26.37
CA HIS A 710 28.31 -15.37 -25.99
C HIS A 710 28.31 -16.49 -27.05
N VAL A 711 29.42 -16.67 -27.77
CA VAL A 711 29.54 -17.62 -28.89
C VAL A 711 30.00 -19.02 -28.41
N HIS A 712 29.33 -20.07 -28.88
CA HIS A 712 29.71 -21.46 -28.66
C HIS A 712 30.37 -22.09 -29.90
N LEU A 713 31.59 -22.59 -29.74
CA LEU A 713 32.38 -23.20 -30.81
C LEU A 713 32.47 -24.72 -30.60
N ASP A 714 31.64 -25.50 -31.31
CA ASP A 714 31.50 -26.95 -31.13
C ASP A 714 32.11 -27.75 -32.31
N GLY A 715 33.04 -28.66 -32.04
CA GLY A 715 33.56 -29.62 -33.03
C GLY A 715 34.73 -29.15 -33.93
N MET A 716 35.40 -28.05 -33.61
CA MET A 716 36.66 -27.70 -34.26
C MET A 716 37.79 -28.64 -33.84
N SER A 717 38.38 -29.39 -34.78
CA SER A 717 39.75 -29.87 -34.59
C SER A 717 40.69 -28.79 -35.11
N LEU A 718 41.22 -27.94 -34.23
CA LEU A 718 42.32 -27.03 -34.55
C LEU A 718 43.64 -27.83 -34.62
N CYS A 719 43.69 -28.81 -35.54
CA CYS A 719 44.85 -29.66 -35.77
C CYS A 719 45.88 -28.91 -36.62
N ALA A 720 47.10 -28.81 -36.10
CA ALA A 720 48.24 -28.03 -36.58
C ALA A 720 48.81 -28.37 -37.98
N THR A 721 48.09 -29.12 -38.83
CA THR A 721 48.55 -29.42 -40.20
C THR A 721 47.89 -28.59 -41.29
N SER A 722 46.80 -27.85 -41.02
CA SER A 722 46.27 -26.84 -41.95
C SER A 722 45.26 -25.88 -41.30
N GLY A 723 45.74 -24.73 -40.79
CA GLY A 723 45.03 -23.46 -40.96
C GLY A 723 44.07 -22.95 -39.87
N GLY A 724 44.10 -23.45 -38.65
CA GLY A 724 43.29 -22.91 -37.54
C GLY A 724 43.85 -21.64 -36.90
N LEU A 725 44.01 -20.56 -37.67
CA LEU A 725 44.67 -19.32 -37.23
C LEU A 725 43.68 -18.15 -37.23
N ILE A 726 43.39 -17.60 -36.05
CA ILE A 726 42.84 -16.23 -35.97
C ILE A 726 44.05 -15.31 -36.12
N GLU A 727 44.20 -14.74 -37.31
CA GLU A 727 45.28 -13.81 -37.63
C GLU A 727 44.76 -12.39 -37.44
N SER A 728 45.42 -11.64 -36.56
CA SER A 728 45.20 -10.21 -36.48
C SER A 728 46.34 -9.48 -37.19
N VAL A 729 46.00 -8.59 -38.12
CA VAL A 729 46.96 -7.71 -38.81
C VAL A 729 47.06 -6.40 -38.04
N ALA A 730 48.25 -5.77 -38.03
CA ALA A 730 48.53 -4.54 -37.30
C ALA A 730 47.42 -3.48 -37.46
N GLY A 731 46.91 -2.97 -36.33
CA GLY A 731 45.80 -2.00 -36.30
C GLY A 731 44.39 -2.60 -36.23
N SER A 732 44.26 -3.92 -36.05
CA SER A 732 42.97 -4.61 -35.90
C SER A 732 42.67 -4.96 -34.44
N THR A 733 41.38 -5.12 -34.10
CA THR A 733 40.92 -5.51 -32.76
C THR A 733 40.01 -6.73 -32.85
N ASN A 734 40.35 -7.83 -32.15
CA ASN A 734 39.46 -8.97 -32.00
C ASN A 734 39.00 -9.04 -30.54
N THR A 735 37.69 -9.08 -30.32
CA THR A 735 37.07 -9.08 -29.00
C THR A 735 36.34 -10.39 -28.77
N PHE A 736 36.59 -11.06 -27.65
CA PHE A 736 35.90 -12.28 -27.23
C PHE A 736 35.24 -12.01 -25.88
N ASN A 737 33.92 -12.15 -25.80
CA ASN A 737 33.12 -11.99 -24.59
C ASN A 737 32.32 -13.28 -24.34
N ASP A 738 32.51 -13.92 -23.20
CA ASP A 738 31.78 -15.14 -22.78
C ASP A 738 31.77 -16.27 -23.86
N VAL A 739 32.95 -16.66 -24.32
CA VAL A 739 33.12 -17.65 -25.41
C VAL A 739 33.47 -19.04 -24.87
N THR A 740 32.82 -20.08 -25.39
CA THR A 740 33.14 -21.49 -25.04
C THR A 740 33.85 -22.20 -26.19
N LEU A 741 35.03 -22.77 -25.92
CA LEU A 741 35.87 -23.55 -26.83
C LEU A 741 35.94 -25.02 -26.39
N LYS A 742 35.43 -25.95 -27.19
CA LYS A 742 35.55 -27.41 -26.90
C LYS A 742 36.89 -28.05 -27.32
N ALA A 743 37.76 -27.30 -28.00
CA ALA A 743 39.08 -27.77 -28.45
C ALA A 743 40.07 -26.60 -28.47
N GLY A 744 41.34 -26.89 -28.17
CA GLY A 744 42.36 -25.86 -27.97
C GLY A 744 42.59 -24.91 -29.16
N ALA A 745 42.96 -23.66 -28.89
CA ALA A 745 43.09 -22.57 -29.86
C ALA A 745 44.52 -22.02 -30.00
N VAL A 746 44.88 -21.59 -31.22
CA VAL A 746 46.13 -20.90 -31.53
C VAL A 746 45.82 -19.48 -31.99
N PHE A 747 46.31 -18.49 -31.23
CA PHE A 747 46.22 -17.07 -31.59
C PHE A 747 47.59 -16.62 -32.11
N ASN A 748 47.62 -16.09 -33.34
CA ASN A 748 48.84 -15.55 -33.93
C ASN A 748 48.60 -14.10 -34.31
N ASP A 749 49.30 -13.21 -33.61
CA ASP A 749 49.13 -11.77 -33.79
C ASP A 749 50.35 -11.14 -34.46
N SER A 750 50.10 -10.24 -35.40
CA SER A 750 51.10 -9.33 -35.95
C SER A 750 51.47 -8.25 -34.94
N ALA A 751 52.68 -7.70 -35.02
CA ALA A 751 53.07 -6.58 -34.16
C ALA A 751 52.12 -5.37 -34.32
N GLY A 752 51.38 -5.04 -33.25
CA GLY A 752 50.52 -3.85 -33.18
C GLY A 752 49.02 -4.11 -33.29
N SER A 753 48.53 -5.34 -33.15
CA SER A 753 47.10 -5.59 -32.97
C SER A 753 46.70 -5.77 -31.51
N VAL A 754 45.38 -5.82 -31.27
CA VAL A 754 44.79 -6.01 -29.94
C VAL A 754 43.90 -7.25 -29.95
N LEU A 755 44.18 -8.19 -29.05
CA LEU A 755 43.31 -9.30 -28.71
C LEU A 755 42.68 -9.00 -27.35
N ASP A 756 41.38 -8.71 -27.34
CA ASP A 756 40.60 -8.36 -26.16
C ASP A 756 39.74 -9.57 -25.75
N ILE A 757 39.80 -9.97 -24.48
CA ILE A 757 39.08 -11.13 -23.93
C ILE A 757 38.43 -10.70 -22.63
N SER A 758 37.10 -10.64 -22.61
CA SER A 758 36.24 -10.28 -21.48
C SER A 758 35.29 -11.42 -21.12
N GLY A 759 34.82 -11.49 -19.88
CA GLY A 759 33.92 -12.55 -19.41
C GLY A 759 34.61 -13.90 -19.18
N THR A 760 33.92 -15.00 -19.53
CA THR A 760 34.37 -16.39 -19.32
C THR A 760 34.88 -17.02 -20.62
N LEU A 761 36.16 -17.38 -20.67
CA LEU A 761 36.71 -18.21 -21.75
C LEU A 761 36.85 -19.65 -21.24
N ASN A 762 35.90 -20.52 -21.59
CA ASN A 762 35.88 -21.91 -21.14
C ASN A 762 36.53 -22.83 -22.20
N ASN A 763 37.68 -23.44 -21.89
CA ASN A 763 38.43 -24.30 -22.82
C ASN A 763 38.73 -25.69 -22.22
N ASP A 764 38.31 -26.75 -22.91
CA ASP A 764 38.63 -28.16 -22.59
C ASP A 764 39.99 -28.63 -23.22
N GLY A 765 40.80 -27.72 -23.77
CA GLY A 765 42.05 -28.01 -24.52
C GLY A 765 43.25 -27.07 -24.25
N LYS A 766 44.12 -26.81 -25.24
CA LYS A 766 45.34 -25.96 -25.14
C LYS A 766 45.12 -24.52 -25.65
N ILE A 767 45.73 -23.49 -25.07
CA ILE A 767 45.79 -22.13 -25.66
C ILE A 767 47.25 -21.77 -25.96
N GLU A 768 47.59 -21.49 -27.22
CA GLU A 768 48.92 -21.03 -27.64
C GLU A 768 48.88 -19.59 -28.18
N PHE A 769 49.70 -18.70 -27.62
CA PHE A 769 49.91 -17.34 -28.14
C PHE A 769 51.26 -17.26 -28.88
N PHE A 770 51.24 -17.14 -30.21
CA PHE A 770 52.45 -17.00 -31.04
C PHE A 770 52.68 -15.56 -31.48
N ASN A 771 53.95 -15.13 -31.50
CA ASN A 771 54.41 -13.85 -32.07
C ASN A 771 53.75 -12.56 -31.53
N ALA A 772 52.97 -12.65 -30.44
CA ALA A 772 52.23 -11.53 -29.89
C ALA A 772 53.15 -10.51 -29.23
N ALA A 773 53.50 -9.45 -29.96
CA ALA A 773 54.30 -8.35 -29.41
C ALA A 773 53.56 -7.56 -28.31
N LYS A 774 52.23 -7.74 -28.17
CA LYS A 774 51.40 -7.11 -27.13
C LYS A 774 50.03 -7.79 -26.97
N ALA A 775 49.93 -8.93 -26.29
CA ALA A 775 48.63 -9.43 -25.85
C ALA A 775 48.15 -8.57 -24.65
N VAL A 776 47.01 -7.91 -24.78
CA VAL A 776 46.44 -7.12 -23.69
C VAL A 776 45.15 -7.81 -23.25
N LEU A 777 45.16 -8.51 -22.12
CA LEU A 777 43.91 -8.97 -21.52
C LEU A 777 43.27 -7.77 -20.83
N ILE A 778 42.16 -7.29 -21.38
CA ILE A 778 41.39 -6.16 -20.86
C ILE A 778 40.01 -6.69 -20.44
N GLY A 779 39.53 -6.33 -19.24
CA GLY A 779 38.19 -6.71 -18.76
C GLY A 779 38.20 -7.59 -17.50
N ASP A 780 37.04 -7.72 -16.83
CA ASP A 780 36.83 -8.50 -15.59
C ASP A 780 36.79 -10.02 -15.87
N THR A 781 37.89 -10.54 -16.42
CA THR A 781 37.91 -11.84 -17.12
C THR A 781 38.20 -13.00 -16.17
N THR A 782 37.41 -14.08 -16.26
CA THR A 782 37.71 -15.38 -15.66
C THR A 782 38.03 -16.36 -16.79
N VAL A 783 39.31 -16.62 -17.05
CA VAL A 783 39.70 -17.73 -17.93
C VAL A 783 39.62 -19.00 -17.09
N ILE A 784 38.69 -19.90 -17.42
CA ILE A 784 38.50 -21.19 -16.74
C ILE A 784 38.80 -22.28 -17.75
N GLY A 785 39.88 -23.05 -17.58
CA GLY A 785 40.15 -24.17 -18.47
C GLY A 785 41.13 -25.17 -17.87
N ASN A 786 40.92 -26.45 -18.18
CA ASN A 786 41.78 -27.57 -17.77
C ASN A 786 43.08 -27.67 -18.62
N GLY A 787 43.56 -26.55 -19.18
CA GLY A 787 44.46 -26.47 -20.33
C GLY A 787 45.85 -25.84 -20.10
N GLU A 788 46.80 -26.15 -20.98
CA GLU A 788 48.15 -25.53 -21.04
C GLU A 788 48.08 -24.15 -21.73
N ILE A 789 48.66 -23.10 -21.12
CA ILE A 789 48.91 -21.80 -21.77
C ILE A 789 50.40 -21.73 -22.13
N LYS A 790 50.71 -21.60 -23.42
CA LYS A 790 52.09 -21.45 -23.90
C LYS A 790 52.37 -20.01 -24.35
N LEU A 791 53.44 -19.42 -23.81
CA LEU A 791 53.91 -18.06 -24.17
C LEU A 791 55.24 -18.14 -24.93
N ASP A 792 55.30 -17.57 -26.13
CA ASP A 792 56.56 -17.42 -26.85
C ASP A 792 57.46 -16.30 -26.25
N PRO A 793 58.79 -16.37 -26.44
CA PRO A 793 59.71 -15.32 -26.00
C PRO A 793 59.31 -13.93 -26.54
N GLY A 794 59.08 -12.98 -25.64
CA GLY A 794 58.67 -11.61 -25.99
C GLY A 794 57.17 -11.32 -25.82
N ALA A 795 56.35 -12.33 -25.54
CA ALA A 795 54.96 -12.12 -25.15
C ALA A 795 54.85 -11.53 -23.73
N SER A 796 53.94 -10.58 -23.54
CA SER A 796 53.61 -9.98 -22.25
C SER A 796 52.12 -10.10 -21.97
N ILE A 797 51.74 -10.48 -20.75
CA ILE A 797 50.37 -10.37 -20.25
C ILE A 797 50.25 -9.05 -19.47
N LEU A 798 49.42 -8.14 -19.96
CA LEU A 798 49.11 -6.87 -19.31
C LEU A 798 47.75 -6.97 -18.62
N ASN A 799 47.66 -6.52 -17.37
CA ASN A 799 46.42 -6.36 -16.61
C ASN A 799 46.09 -4.86 -16.56
N SER A 800 44.94 -4.43 -17.09
CA SER A 800 44.49 -3.04 -17.02
C SER A 800 43.09 -2.87 -16.42
N GLY A 801 42.63 -3.75 -15.51
CA GLY A 801 41.27 -3.74 -14.94
C GLY A 801 41.20 -3.94 -13.42
N ALA A 802 40.01 -3.81 -12.83
CA ALA A 802 39.85 -3.61 -11.38
C ALA A 802 40.22 -4.82 -10.50
N HIS A 803 39.97 -6.06 -10.94
CA HIS A 803 40.36 -7.31 -10.25
C HIS A 803 40.34 -8.51 -11.23
N HIS A 804 41.46 -9.24 -11.37
CA HIS A 804 41.54 -10.38 -12.32
C HIS A 804 41.92 -11.69 -11.63
N THR A 805 41.16 -12.75 -11.92
CA THR A 805 41.46 -14.13 -11.48
C THR A 805 41.80 -14.99 -12.69
N LEU A 806 43.01 -15.55 -12.72
CA LEU A 806 43.41 -16.55 -13.71
C LEU A 806 43.36 -17.93 -13.04
N ASP A 807 42.31 -18.70 -13.32
CA ASP A 807 42.05 -20.00 -12.71
C ASP A 807 42.30 -21.15 -13.69
N LEU A 808 43.41 -21.87 -13.49
CA LEU A 808 43.82 -23.00 -14.33
C LEU A 808 43.83 -24.26 -13.46
N GLU A 809 42.70 -24.97 -13.38
CA GLU A 809 42.60 -26.24 -12.64
C GLU A 809 43.57 -27.29 -13.23
N GLY A 810 44.81 -27.34 -12.72
CA GLY A 810 45.83 -28.34 -13.09
C GLY A 810 46.72 -28.02 -14.30
N GLY A 811 46.76 -26.78 -14.79
CA GLY A 811 47.58 -26.36 -15.94
C GLY A 811 49.03 -25.95 -15.63
N THR A 812 49.84 -25.76 -16.68
CA THR A 812 51.20 -25.17 -16.60
C THR A 812 51.31 -23.96 -17.54
N ILE A 813 52.03 -22.92 -17.12
CA ILE A 813 52.54 -21.85 -18.01
C ILE A 813 53.99 -22.19 -18.36
N ASP A 814 54.25 -22.54 -19.61
CA ASP A 814 55.58 -22.83 -20.16
C ASP A 814 56.00 -21.74 -21.15
N GLY A 815 57.09 -21.01 -20.87
CA GLY A 815 57.58 -19.93 -21.73
C GLY A 815 58.43 -18.84 -21.06
N ALA A 816 59.17 -18.06 -21.86
CA ALA A 816 60.05 -16.98 -21.42
C ALA A 816 59.37 -15.58 -21.47
N GLY A 817 58.12 -15.48 -21.03
CA GLY A 817 57.30 -14.25 -21.05
C GLY A 817 57.26 -13.50 -19.71
N LYS A 818 56.70 -12.28 -19.71
CA LYS A 818 56.46 -11.47 -18.48
C LYS A 818 54.99 -11.47 -18.08
N ILE A 819 54.71 -11.64 -16.79
CA ILE A 819 53.38 -11.58 -16.18
C ILE A 819 53.40 -10.46 -15.12
N GLY A 820 52.57 -9.42 -15.29
CA GLY A 820 52.31 -8.45 -14.19
C GLY A 820 52.91 -7.04 -14.31
N ASN A 821 52.78 -6.37 -15.45
CA ASN A 821 53.23 -4.98 -15.63
C ASN A 821 52.08 -3.95 -15.54
N GLY A 822 51.17 -4.08 -14.56
CA GLY A 822 49.96 -3.24 -14.43
C GLY A 822 49.63 -2.84 -12.98
N ASP A 823 48.86 -1.76 -12.81
CA ASP A 823 48.57 -1.09 -11.52
C ASP A 823 47.49 -1.78 -10.65
N HIS A 824 47.16 -3.04 -10.93
CA HIS A 824 46.00 -3.76 -10.36
C HIS A 824 46.35 -5.19 -9.87
N SER A 825 45.58 -5.71 -8.91
CA SER A 825 45.79 -7.03 -8.31
C SER A 825 45.47 -8.17 -9.30
N LEU A 826 46.34 -9.18 -9.35
CA LEU A 826 46.16 -10.42 -10.12
C LEU A 826 46.31 -11.61 -9.17
N THR A 827 45.35 -12.54 -9.20
CA THR A 827 45.42 -13.82 -8.47
C THR A 827 45.75 -14.97 -9.42
N LEU A 828 46.79 -15.74 -9.11
CA LEU A 828 47.28 -16.87 -9.92
C LEU A 828 47.05 -18.21 -9.21
N HIS A 829 46.26 -19.13 -9.80
CA HIS A 829 46.09 -20.52 -9.32
C HIS A 829 46.97 -21.53 -10.11
N ILE A 830 48.31 -21.47 -10.06
CA ILE A 830 49.19 -22.39 -10.84
C ILE A 830 50.58 -22.65 -10.23
N GLY A 831 51.26 -23.68 -10.78
CA GLY A 831 52.72 -23.77 -10.83
C GLY A 831 53.29 -23.16 -12.13
N PHE A 832 54.32 -22.31 -12.03
CA PHE A 832 54.94 -21.62 -13.17
C PHE A 832 56.35 -22.18 -13.47
N SER A 833 56.76 -22.17 -14.75
CA SER A 833 58.16 -22.38 -15.16
C SER A 833 58.62 -21.18 -16.01
N GLY A 834 59.25 -20.19 -15.37
CA GLY A 834 59.66 -18.93 -16.02
C GLY A 834 60.16 -17.85 -15.04
N ALA A 835 60.22 -16.60 -15.50
CA ALA A 835 60.49 -15.43 -14.64
C ALA A 835 59.17 -14.76 -14.24
N LEU A 836 59.00 -14.51 -12.93
CA LEU A 836 57.89 -13.71 -12.40
C LEU A 836 58.45 -12.33 -12.05
N ASP A 837 57.96 -11.30 -12.74
CA ASP A 837 58.43 -9.91 -12.64
C ASP A 837 57.24 -9.00 -12.33
N ALA A 838 57.14 -8.55 -11.08
CA ALA A 838 56.09 -7.62 -10.64
C ALA A 838 56.66 -6.20 -10.55
N ILE A 839 56.06 -5.27 -11.31
CA ILE A 839 56.43 -3.85 -11.36
C ILE A 839 55.15 -3.01 -11.12
N GLY A 840 55.04 -2.35 -9.96
CA GLY A 840 53.86 -1.51 -9.63
C GLY A 840 53.57 -1.40 -8.13
N SER A 841 52.64 -0.53 -7.72
CA SER A 841 52.37 -0.21 -6.31
C SER A 841 51.33 -1.09 -5.60
N GLN A 842 50.77 -2.10 -6.29
CA GLN A 842 49.68 -2.94 -5.76
C GLN A 842 50.12 -4.40 -5.57
N LEU A 843 49.47 -5.09 -4.63
CA LEU A 843 49.80 -6.45 -4.23
C LEU A 843 49.46 -7.48 -5.32
N LEU A 844 50.40 -8.39 -5.60
CA LEU A 844 50.18 -9.59 -6.41
C LEU A 844 50.01 -10.80 -5.48
N GLU A 845 48.84 -11.44 -5.51
CA GLU A 845 48.57 -12.67 -4.75
C GLU A 845 48.80 -13.91 -5.63
N VAL A 846 49.59 -14.86 -5.15
CA VAL A 846 49.92 -16.09 -5.86
C VAL A 846 49.50 -17.30 -5.04
N ASN A 847 48.37 -17.91 -5.41
CA ASN A 847 47.82 -19.10 -4.76
C ASN A 847 48.25 -20.35 -5.52
N THR A 848 49.47 -20.84 -5.30
CA THR A 848 49.93 -22.01 -6.05
C THR A 848 49.27 -23.28 -5.52
N GLY A 849 48.54 -24.02 -6.36
CA GLY A 849 48.07 -25.36 -5.99
C GLY A 849 49.25 -26.35 -5.83
N ASN A 850 49.43 -26.85 -4.62
CA ASN A 850 50.21 -28.02 -4.15
C ASN A 850 51.68 -28.25 -4.59
N ALA A 851 52.25 -27.66 -5.66
CA ALA A 851 53.69 -27.74 -5.94
C ALA A 851 54.19 -26.74 -7.00
N VAL A 852 55.23 -25.95 -6.68
CA VAL A 852 56.05 -25.21 -7.66
C VAL A 852 57.32 -26.01 -7.93
N THR A 853 57.47 -26.53 -9.16
CA THR A 853 58.58 -27.39 -9.56
C THR A 853 59.35 -26.82 -10.76
N SER A 854 60.25 -25.84 -10.58
CA SER A 854 61.55 -25.69 -11.31
C SER A 854 62.17 -24.28 -11.22
N ASN A 855 63.43 -24.19 -11.70
CA ASN A 855 64.47 -23.16 -11.62
C ASN A 855 64.12 -21.72 -12.12
N GLY A 856 63.00 -21.13 -11.72
CA GLY A 856 62.63 -19.75 -12.06
C GLY A 856 63.38 -18.65 -11.29
N LEU A 857 63.39 -17.43 -11.85
CA LEU A 857 63.76 -16.18 -11.17
C LEU A 857 62.48 -15.54 -10.63
N ILE A 858 62.44 -15.26 -9.32
CA ILE A 858 61.39 -14.44 -8.69
C ILE A 858 62.00 -13.06 -8.47
N GLU A 859 61.42 -12.03 -9.09
CA GLU A 859 61.88 -10.64 -8.97
C GLU A 859 60.72 -9.72 -8.58
N ALA A 860 60.84 -9.06 -7.43
CA ALA A 860 59.91 -8.03 -6.99
C ALA A 860 60.60 -6.65 -7.09
N LEU A 861 60.12 -5.80 -8.01
CA LEU A 861 60.65 -4.46 -8.24
C LEU A 861 59.56 -3.43 -7.89
N GLN A 862 59.70 -2.73 -6.76
CA GLN A 862 58.70 -1.75 -6.27
C GLN A 862 57.30 -2.34 -5.91
N ALA A 863 57.10 -3.66 -6.02
CA ALA A 863 55.83 -4.36 -5.84
C ALA A 863 55.85 -5.40 -4.73
N SER A 864 54.66 -5.82 -4.25
CA SER A 864 54.51 -6.84 -3.21
C SER A 864 54.03 -8.17 -3.82
N LEU A 865 54.72 -9.27 -3.52
CA LEU A 865 54.35 -10.65 -3.85
C LEU A 865 53.92 -11.38 -2.58
N ASN A 866 52.77 -12.06 -2.59
CA ASN A 866 52.31 -12.89 -1.48
C ASN A 866 51.99 -14.33 -1.94
N PHE A 867 52.56 -15.34 -1.27
CA PHE A 867 52.39 -16.76 -1.57
C PHE A 867 51.72 -17.50 -0.41
N ASP A 868 50.44 -17.86 -0.56
CA ASP A 868 49.62 -18.41 0.54
C ASP A 868 49.71 -19.96 0.66
N ASP A 869 49.68 -20.73 -0.43
CA ASP A 869 49.58 -22.22 -0.39
C ASP A 869 50.73 -22.99 -1.10
N ALA A 870 51.89 -22.34 -1.24
CA ALA A 870 52.97 -22.84 -2.09
C ALA A 870 53.97 -23.80 -1.44
N VAL A 871 54.18 -24.97 -2.05
CA VAL A 871 55.30 -25.88 -1.76
C VAL A 871 56.39 -25.72 -2.84
N PHE A 872 57.50 -25.07 -2.49
CA PHE A 872 58.62 -24.83 -3.41
C PHE A 872 59.67 -25.94 -3.34
N ASN A 873 59.80 -26.75 -4.40
CA ASN A 873 60.65 -27.93 -4.39
C ASN A 873 62.08 -27.70 -4.92
N ALA A 874 62.32 -26.63 -5.70
CA ALA A 874 63.65 -26.18 -6.14
C ALA A 874 63.55 -24.76 -6.74
N LEU A 875 64.17 -23.75 -6.10
CA LEU A 875 64.24 -22.38 -6.63
C LEU A 875 65.65 -22.05 -7.13
N GLY A 876 65.74 -21.22 -8.18
CA GLY A 876 67.01 -20.74 -8.73
C GLY A 876 67.54 -19.49 -8.01
N LYS A 877 66.78 -18.39 -8.06
CA LYS A 877 67.16 -17.10 -7.44
C LYS A 877 65.92 -16.27 -7.06
N ILE A 878 65.93 -15.67 -5.87
CA ILE A 878 64.92 -14.74 -5.36
C ILE A 878 65.58 -13.36 -5.26
N ILE A 879 64.97 -12.33 -5.85
CA ILE A 879 65.44 -10.94 -5.79
C ILE A 879 64.29 -10.04 -5.33
N ALA A 880 64.50 -9.28 -4.26
CA ALA A 880 63.65 -8.16 -3.92
C ALA A 880 64.48 -6.88 -4.01
N ASP A 881 64.01 -5.90 -4.78
CA ASP A 881 64.73 -4.64 -5.03
C ASP A 881 63.76 -3.44 -5.12
N GLN A 882 64.31 -2.24 -4.96
CA GLN A 882 63.60 -0.96 -5.07
C GLN A 882 62.32 -0.84 -4.22
N GLY A 883 62.28 -1.42 -3.03
CA GLY A 883 61.10 -1.34 -2.15
C GLY A 883 60.09 -2.47 -2.31
N GLY A 884 60.36 -3.46 -3.17
CA GLY A 884 59.50 -4.63 -3.31
C GLY A 884 59.48 -5.52 -2.06
N THR A 885 58.35 -6.17 -1.78
CA THR A 885 58.19 -7.11 -0.67
C THR A 885 57.80 -8.50 -1.16
N ILE A 886 58.25 -9.58 -0.51
CA ILE A 886 57.88 -10.95 -0.86
C ILE A 886 57.50 -11.71 0.41
N ASP A 887 56.28 -12.23 0.53
CA ASP A 887 55.79 -13.00 1.67
C ASP A 887 55.53 -14.46 1.27
N PHE A 888 56.13 -15.41 1.98
CA PHE A 888 55.96 -16.85 1.82
C PHE A 888 55.30 -17.44 3.07
N LYS A 889 53.99 -17.70 3.05
CA LYS A 889 53.24 -18.07 4.27
C LYS A 889 53.41 -19.53 4.74
N ASN A 890 53.90 -20.43 3.88
CA ASN A 890 54.02 -21.88 4.15
C ASN A 890 55.47 -22.43 4.04
N GLY A 891 56.47 -21.55 4.00
CA GLY A 891 57.90 -21.90 4.08
C GLY A 891 58.58 -22.20 2.74
N LEU A 892 59.91 -22.29 2.76
CA LEU A 892 60.77 -22.54 1.59
C LEU A 892 61.71 -23.73 1.81
N THR A 893 61.24 -24.93 1.48
CA THR A 893 61.88 -26.20 1.89
C THR A 893 63.13 -26.59 1.08
N ASN A 894 63.44 -25.93 -0.05
CA ASN A 894 64.63 -26.25 -0.85
C ASN A 894 65.19 -25.00 -1.58
N GLY A 895 65.73 -24.05 -0.80
CA GLY A 895 66.00 -22.67 -1.24
C GLY A 895 67.14 -22.49 -2.26
N GLY A 896 66.90 -21.61 -3.24
CA GLY A 896 67.89 -21.02 -4.14
C GLY A 896 68.59 -19.79 -3.54
N PHE A 897 69.30 -19.01 -4.36
CA PHE A 897 70.00 -17.81 -3.89
C PHE A 897 69.02 -16.67 -3.58
N VAL A 898 68.95 -16.21 -2.33
CA VAL A 898 68.13 -15.06 -1.92
C VAL A 898 68.97 -13.79 -1.92
N ASN A 899 68.53 -12.73 -2.62
CA ASN A 899 69.16 -11.43 -2.64
C ASN A 899 68.16 -10.32 -2.34
N VAL A 900 68.32 -9.64 -1.21
CA VAL A 900 67.39 -8.57 -0.77
C VAL A 900 68.15 -7.24 -0.72
N HIS A 901 67.75 -6.29 -1.56
CA HIS A 901 68.39 -4.97 -1.65
C HIS A 901 67.72 -3.90 -0.78
N ALA A 902 68.26 -2.67 -0.81
CA ALA A 902 67.83 -1.55 0.02
C ALA A 902 66.34 -1.24 -0.08
N GLY A 903 65.67 -1.20 1.09
CA GLY A 903 64.25 -0.84 1.20
C GLY A 903 63.28 -1.99 0.92
N SER A 904 63.78 -3.16 0.54
CA SER A 904 62.98 -4.35 0.24
C SER A 904 62.93 -5.34 1.40
N GLU A 905 61.89 -6.16 1.42
CA GLU A 905 61.63 -7.13 2.49
C GLU A 905 61.23 -8.50 1.93
N VAL A 906 61.75 -9.57 2.54
CA VAL A 906 61.29 -10.94 2.29
C VAL A 906 60.87 -11.55 3.62
N ASP A 907 59.64 -12.06 3.72
CA ASP A 907 59.10 -12.78 4.87
C ASP A 907 58.86 -14.25 4.50
N VAL A 908 59.23 -15.17 5.38
CA VAL A 908 59.09 -16.62 5.21
C VAL A 908 58.55 -17.23 6.49
N LEU A 909 57.22 -17.35 6.59
CA LEU A 909 56.56 -18.09 7.65
C LEU A 909 56.76 -19.59 7.39
N GLY A 910 57.48 -20.31 8.26
CA GLY A 910 57.87 -21.72 8.06
C GLY A 910 59.39 -21.98 8.01
N ASN A 911 59.88 -22.92 7.20
CA ASN A 911 61.31 -23.27 7.16
C ASN A 911 61.98 -22.82 5.85
N LEU A 912 63.07 -22.05 5.94
CA LEU A 912 63.97 -21.70 4.85
C LEU A 912 65.22 -22.59 4.90
N VAL A 913 65.44 -23.42 3.88
CA VAL A 913 66.72 -24.14 3.71
C VAL A 913 67.68 -23.27 2.90
N ASN A 914 68.68 -22.69 3.55
CA ASN A 914 69.67 -21.80 2.95
C ASN A 914 70.77 -22.57 2.19
N ASN A 915 70.90 -22.29 0.89
CA ASN A 915 72.03 -22.68 0.04
C ASN A 915 72.94 -21.50 -0.35
N GLY A 916 72.64 -20.29 0.12
CA GLY A 916 73.41 -19.07 -0.12
C GLY A 916 72.48 -17.84 -0.12
N THR A 917 72.68 -16.91 0.81
CA THR A 917 71.83 -15.71 0.95
C THR A 917 72.70 -14.46 1.05
N VAL A 918 72.31 -13.37 0.39
CA VAL A 918 72.93 -12.05 0.50
C VAL A 918 71.85 -11.03 0.81
N LEU A 919 72.02 -10.25 1.88
CA LEU A 919 71.19 -9.10 2.21
C LEU A 919 72.06 -7.86 2.00
N ASP A 920 71.67 -6.94 1.13
CA ASP A 920 72.35 -5.67 0.88
C ASP A 920 71.40 -4.51 1.21
N SER A 921 71.36 -4.12 2.49
CA SER A 921 70.43 -3.11 3.03
C SER A 921 68.94 -3.50 3.03
N GLY A 922 68.61 -4.77 2.76
CA GLY A 922 67.25 -5.32 2.81
C GLY A 922 66.92 -6.08 4.11
N VAL A 923 65.65 -6.49 4.26
CA VAL A 923 65.16 -7.25 5.43
C VAL A 923 64.76 -8.67 5.01
N LEU A 924 65.21 -9.68 5.77
CA LEU A 924 64.75 -11.07 5.64
C LEU A 924 64.20 -11.52 7.00
N LYS A 925 62.92 -11.92 7.04
CA LYS A 925 62.25 -12.53 8.19
C LYS A 925 61.98 -14.00 7.89
N VAL A 926 62.27 -14.88 8.83
CA VAL A 926 62.05 -16.33 8.68
C VAL A 926 61.68 -16.97 10.01
N ASP A 927 60.77 -17.94 10.03
CA ASP A 927 60.55 -18.72 11.27
C ASP A 927 61.69 -19.70 11.54
N ASN A 928 62.02 -20.58 10.60
CA ASN A 928 63.11 -21.55 10.78
C ASN A 928 64.12 -21.38 9.65
N LEU A 929 65.40 -21.35 9.97
CA LEU A 929 66.49 -21.22 9.02
C LEU A 929 67.40 -22.43 9.14
N SER A 930 67.50 -23.26 8.11
CA SER A 930 68.34 -24.46 8.09
C SER A 930 69.23 -24.49 6.83
N GLY A 931 69.97 -25.57 6.59
CA GLY A 931 70.84 -25.70 5.40
C GLY A 931 72.34 -25.54 5.70
N THR A 932 73.14 -25.46 4.63
CA THR A 932 74.62 -25.41 4.71
C THR A 932 75.24 -24.18 4.04
N GLY A 933 74.42 -23.35 3.40
CA GLY A 933 74.87 -22.11 2.77
C GLY A 933 75.27 -21.04 3.78
N THR A 934 76.10 -20.09 3.32
CA THR A 934 76.41 -18.87 4.08
C THR A 934 75.27 -17.85 3.91
N VAL A 935 74.90 -17.16 4.97
CA VAL A 935 74.08 -15.94 4.92
C VAL A 935 75.00 -14.74 5.11
N SER A 936 75.04 -13.84 4.12
CA SER A 936 75.84 -12.61 4.15
C SER A 936 74.93 -11.41 4.36
N VAL A 937 75.03 -10.75 5.52
CA VAL A 937 74.23 -9.56 5.87
C VAL A 937 75.09 -8.30 5.76
N ASN A 938 74.95 -7.57 4.65
CA ASN A 938 75.63 -6.31 4.38
C ASN A 938 74.61 -5.17 4.57
N ASN A 939 74.71 -4.38 5.65
CA ASN A 939 73.77 -3.29 5.92
C ASN A 939 72.27 -3.65 6.06
N GLY A 940 71.88 -4.93 5.96
CA GLY A 940 70.51 -5.41 6.08
C GLY A 940 70.15 -5.92 7.49
N THR A 941 68.95 -6.50 7.61
CA THR A 941 68.44 -7.14 8.84
C THR A 941 68.01 -8.58 8.55
N LEU A 942 68.51 -9.54 9.34
CA LEU A 942 68.00 -10.90 9.39
C LEU A 942 67.23 -11.11 10.69
N ALA A 943 65.94 -11.47 10.61
CA ALA A 943 65.12 -11.81 11.75
C ALA A 943 64.73 -13.30 11.71
N VAL A 944 65.04 -14.05 12.77
CA VAL A 944 64.71 -15.48 12.91
C VAL A 944 63.87 -15.68 14.16
N THR A 945 62.62 -16.14 14.02
CA THR A 945 61.65 -16.25 15.13
C THR A 945 61.55 -17.67 15.72
N GLY A 946 62.02 -18.69 15.02
CA GLY A 946 62.00 -20.11 15.38
C GLY A 946 63.39 -20.78 15.23
N ASN A 947 63.51 -21.94 14.56
CA ASN A 947 64.74 -22.75 14.65
C ASN A 947 65.89 -22.30 13.74
N LEU A 948 67.09 -22.05 14.28
CA LEU A 948 68.33 -21.86 13.52
C LEU A 948 69.16 -23.16 13.45
N GLY A 949 69.27 -23.76 12.27
CA GLY A 949 69.99 -25.00 12.01
C GLY A 949 71.48 -24.93 12.31
N SER A 950 72.02 -26.01 12.88
CA SER A 950 73.41 -26.09 13.37
C SER A 950 74.51 -25.91 12.33
N ASN A 951 74.18 -26.04 11.04
CA ASN A 951 75.12 -25.91 9.92
C ASN A 951 75.02 -24.56 9.19
N VAL A 952 74.16 -23.64 9.67
CA VAL A 952 74.01 -22.31 9.08
C VAL A 952 75.18 -21.43 9.52
N VAL A 953 75.89 -20.85 8.54
CA VAL A 953 76.98 -19.90 8.80
C VAL A 953 76.47 -18.50 8.50
N LEU A 954 76.42 -17.66 9.54
CA LEU A 954 76.08 -16.24 9.41
C LEU A 954 77.37 -15.42 9.30
N THR A 955 77.38 -14.47 8.36
CA THR A 955 78.46 -13.51 8.13
C THR A 955 77.85 -12.14 7.85
N GLY A 956 78.48 -11.03 8.27
CA GLY A 956 77.92 -9.72 7.98
C GLY A 956 78.40 -8.59 8.88
N THR A 957 77.98 -7.37 8.55
CA THR A 957 78.40 -6.12 9.19
C THR A 957 77.29 -5.44 10.00
N ASN A 958 76.05 -5.97 10.02
CA ASN A 958 74.87 -5.33 10.65
C ASN A 958 73.93 -6.30 11.42
N SER A 959 72.63 -5.99 11.52
CA SER A 959 71.73 -6.44 12.58
C SER A 959 71.17 -7.86 12.42
N PHE A 960 71.20 -8.62 13.51
CA PHE A 960 70.52 -9.91 13.66
C PHE A 960 69.49 -9.80 14.77
N VAL A 961 68.26 -10.25 14.51
CA VAL A 961 67.17 -10.27 15.48
C VAL A 961 66.72 -11.71 15.67
N PHE A 962 66.83 -12.21 16.90
CA PHE A 962 66.30 -13.53 17.26
C PHE A 962 65.09 -13.35 18.15
N GLY A 963 63.95 -13.92 17.72
CA GLY A 963 62.68 -13.82 18.45
C GLY A 963 62.61 -14.73 19.68
N PRO A 964 61.59 -14.53 20.55
CA PRO A 964 61.49 -15.22 21.84
C PRO A 964 61.23 -16.73 21.74
N ASP A 965 60.73 -17.21 20.60
CA ASP A 965 60.48 -18.62 20.32
C ASP A 965 61.64 -19.30 19.56
N ALA A 966 62.77 -18.60 19.36
CA ALA A 966 63.88 -19.09 18.56
C ALA A 966 64.63 -20.22 19.27
N LYS A 967 64.52 -21.46 18.75
CA LYS A 967 65.13 -22.66 19.33
C LYS A 967 66.18 -23.23 18.38
N GLN A 968 67.48 -23.24 18.68
CA GLN A 968 68.29 -24.42 18.34
C GLN A 968 69.75 -24.44 18.83
N THR A 969 70.21 -25.69 18.89
CA THR A 969 71.52 -26.28 19.17
C THR A 969 72.63 -25.82 18.22
N SER A 970 73.54 -24.96 18.70
CA SER A 970 74.88 -24.65 18.17
C SER A 970 74.99 -24.15 16.71
N GLY A 971 75.20 -22.84 16.50
CA GLY A 971 75.58 -22.23 15.21
C GLY A 971 76.87 -21.40 15.29
N VAL A 972 77.51 -21.14 14.15
CA VAL A 972 78.73 -20.31 14.07
C VAL A 972 78.41 -18.97 13.41
N ILE A 973 78.56 -17.87 14.17
CA ILE A 973 78.52 -16.51 13.63
C ILE A 973 79.98 -16.06 13.42
N SER A 974 80.41 -15.96 12.17
CA SER A 974 81.80 -15.61 11.85
C SER A 974 81.88 -14.21 11.22
N ASN A 975 82.98 -13.50 11.45
CA ASN A 975 83.25 -12.13 10.95
C ASN A 975 82.30 -11.03 11.50
N TYR A 976 82.18 -10.96 12.83
CA TYR A 976 81.50 -9.85 13.52
C TYR A 976 82.37 -8.59 13.52
N THR A 977 81.84 -7.47 13.04
CA THR A 977 82.57 -6.19 12.94
C THR A 977 82.11 -5.26 14.08
N PRO A 978 82.99 -4.62 14.85
CA PRO A 978 82.57 -3.76 15.98
C PRO A 978 81.56 -2.68 15.55
N GLY A 979 80.38 -2.66 16.16
CA GLY A 979 79.29 -1.71 15.85
C GLY A 979 78.01 -2.32 15.24
N THR A 980 78.02 -3.63 14.96
CA THR A 980 76.82 -4.46 14.71
C THR A 980 75.92 -4.52 15.93
N THR A 981 74.60 -4.55 15.74
CA THR A 981 73.63 -4.80 16.80
C THR A 981 73.13 -6.23 16.75
N LEU A 982 73.37 -7.02 17.78
CA LEU A 982 72.70 -8.29 17.97
C LEU A 982 71.57 -8.09 19.00
N VAL A 983 70.33 -8.26 18.55
CA VAL A 983 69.14 -8.22 19.43
C VAL A 983 68.72 -9.64 19.75
N LEU A 984 68.74 -9.97 21.03
CA LEU A 984 68.30 -11.26 21.57
C LEU A 984 67.07 -11.02 22.43
N ASP A 985 65.90 -11.39 21.94
CA ASP A 985 64.63 -11.33 22.66
C ASP A 985 64.28 -12.73 23.20
N GLY A 986 63.78 -12.83 24.44
CA GLY A 986 63.32 -14.09 25.06
C GLY A 986 64.33 -14.97 25.82
N PHE A 987 65.58 -14.53 26.02
CA PHE A 987 66.57 -15.26 26.85
C PHE A 987 66.69 -14.65 28.26
N ASP A 988 66.55 -15.48 29.31
CA ASP A 988 66.60 -15.04 30.73
C ASP A 988 68.03 -15.07 31.34
N THR A 989 69.07 -15.26 30.51
CA THR A 989 70.46 -15.39 30.96
C THR A 989 71.24 -14.08 30.81
N LYS A 990 71.99 -13.68 31.85
CA LYS A 990 72.92 -12.54 31.76
C LYS A 990 74.05 -12.87 30.78
N VAL A 991 74.11 -12.16 29.66
CA VAL A 991 75.07 -12.36 28.56
C VAL A 991 76.53 -12.46 29.03
N ASP A 992 76.95 -11.60 29.97
CA ASP A 992 78.32 -11.60 30.51
C ASP A 992 78.70 -12.90 31.25
N GLU A 993 77.73 -13.59 31.86
CA GLU A 993 77.94 -14.84 32.59
C GLU A 993 77.88 -16.07 31.65
N ALA A 994 77.19 -15.92 30.52
CA ALA A 994 77.01 -16.92 29.47
C ALA A 994 78.20 -17.02 28.48
N PHE A 995 79.09 -16.02 28.45
CA PHE A 995 80.21 -15.97 27.51
C PHE A 995 81.50 -16.62 28.04
N ASN A 996 82.02 -17.61 27.32
CA ASN A 996 83.33 -18.19 27.55
C ASN A 996 84.41 -17.43 26.77
N TYR A 997 85.09 -16.51 27.46
CA TYR A 997 86.19 -15.69 26.92
C TYR A 997 87.40 -16.48 26.39
N GLN A 998 87.57 -17.77 26.75
CA GLN A 998 88.68 -18.58 26.23
C GLN A 998 88.33 -19.23 24.89
N THR A 999 87.09 -19.65 24.71
CA THR A 999 86.62 -20.30 23.48
C THR A 999 85.91 -19.33 22.54
N ASN A 1000 85.63 -18.09 22.99
CA ASN A 1000 84.74 -17.12 22.34
C ASN A 1000 83.34 -17.68 22.07
N ILE A 1001 82.81 -18.51 22.97
CA ILE A 1001 81.48 -19.11 22.83
C ILE A 1001 80.52 -18.42 23.78
N LEU A 1002 79.43 -17.85 23.27
CA LEU A 1002 78.30 -17.36 24.06
C LEU A 1002 77.25 -18.46 24.16
N THR A 1003 76.91 -18.88 25.39
CA THR A 1003 75.95 -19.96 25.65
C THR A 1003 74.73 -19.40 26.38
N LEU A 1004 73.67 -19.10 25.65
CA LEU A 1004 72.43 -18.55 26.20
C LEU A 1004 71.45 -19.67 26.52
N THR A 1005 70.71 -19.52 27.61
CA THR A 1005 69.64 -20.46 27.99
C THR A 1005 68.32 -19.70 28.11
N ASP A 1006 67.28 -20.21 27.45
CA ASP A 1006 65.93 -19.64 27.54
C ASP A 1006 65.21 -20.05 28.84
N ALA A 1007 64.00 -19.53 29.07
CA ALA A 1007 63.19 -19.84 30.26
C ALA A 1007 62.79 -21.33 30.36
N ASP A 1008 62.78 -22.05 29.25
CA ASP A 1008 62.46 -23.47 29.15
C ASP A 1008 63.69 -24.40 29.21
N HIS A 1009 64.90 -23.85 29.47
CA HIS A 1009 66.20 -24.52 29.54
C HIS A 1009 66.78 -25.02 28.20
N HIS A 1010 66.36 -24.49 27.05
CA HIS A 1010 67.03 -24.74 25.78
C HIS A 1010 68.31 -23.91 25.67
N VAL A 1011 69.38 -24.53 25.16
CA VAL A 1011 70.70 -23.91 25.06
C VAL A 1011 70.99 -23.47 23.63
N MET A 1012 71.19 -22.16 23.43
CA MET A 1012 71.74 -21.59 22.21
C MET A 1012 73.25 -21.39 22.41
N THR A 1013 74.06 -21.88 21.46
CA THR A 1013 75.52 -21.69 21.48
C THR A 1013 75.96 -20.91 20.25
N LEU A 1014 76.64 -19.79 20.48
CA LEU A 1014 77.11 -18.86 19.46
C LEU A 1014 78.63 -18.80 19.55
N GLN A 1015 79.32 -19.31 18.54
CA GLN A 1015 80.75 -19.10 18.39
C GLN A 1015 80.98 -17.69 17.83
N LEU A 1016 81.53 -16.79 18.63
CA LEU A 1016 81.87 -15.41 18.25
C LEU A 1016 83.34 -15.31 17.85
N ALA A 1017 83.68 -14.28 17.08
CA ALA A 1017 85.07 -13.98 16.77
C ALA A 1017 85.81 -13.36 18.00
N PRO A 1018 87.14 -13.50 18.11
CA PRO A 1018 87.89 -12.89 19.19
C PRO A 1018 87.72 -11.36 19.21
N GLY A 1019 87.29 -10.79 20.33
CA GLY A 1019 87.11 -9.34 20.51
C GLY A 1019 85.74 -8.77 20.12
N SER A 1020 84.74 -9.62 19.83
CA SER A 1020 83.40 -9.21 19.38
C SER A 1020 82.46 -8.72 20.48
N LEU A 1021 82.72 -9.01 21.76
CA LEU A 1021 81.93 -8.54 22.91
C LEU A 1021 82.67 -7.43 23.67
N ILE A 1022 82.06 -6.25 23.81
CA ILE A 1022 82.52 -5.17 24.68
C ILE A 1022 81.48 -4.98 25.78
N PRO A 1023 81.77 -5.25 27.07
CA PRO A 1023 80.77 -5.12 28.13
C PRO A 1023 80.31 -3.66 28.30
N GLN A 1024 79.01 -3.38 28.18
CA GLN A 1024 78.40 -2.13 28.63
C GLN A 1024 77.35 -2.41 29.72
N ALA A 1025 77.43 -1.67 30.83
CA ALA A 1025 76.45 -1.74 31.90
C ALA A 1025 75.24 -0.85 31.59
N HIS A 1026 74.09 -1.44 31.25
CA HIS A 1026 72.80 -0.75 31.22
C HIS A 1026 71.72 -1.56 31.94
N GLY A 1027 70.90 -0.86 32.74
CA GLY A 1027 70.00 -1.46 33.72
C GLY A 1027 68.62 -1.83 33.18
N ALA A 1028 68.15 -3.00 33.64
CA ALA A 1028 66.78 -3.43 33.90
C ALA A 1028 65.71 -3.30 32.79
N ALA A 1029 65.76 -4.18 31.79
CA ALA A 1029 64.68 -5.03 31.26
C ALA A 1029 65.21 -5.82 30.04
N SER A 1030 64.56 -6.92 29.70
CA SER A 1030 65.01 -8.15 29.01
C SER A 1030 65.49 -8.10 27.55
N ASP A 1031 66.00 -6.97 27.04
CA ASP A 1031 66.55 -6.88 25.68
C ASP A 1031 68.06 -6.62 25.73
N PHE A 1032 68.87 -7.62 25.39
CA PHE A 1032 70.32 -7.43 25.31
C PHE A 1032 70.69 -6.91 23.91
N PHE A 1033 71.27 -5.70 23.86
CA PHE A 1033 72.01 -5.19 22.71
C PHE A 1033 73.48 -5.56 22.91
N ILE A 1034 74.03 -6.48 22.10
CA ILE A 1034 75.48 -6.69 21.97
C ILE A 1034 76.00 -5.87 20.81
#